data_AF-A0AAP4BSA8-F1
#
_entry.id   AF-A0AAP4BSA8-F1
#
_cell.length_a   1.000
_cell.length_b   1.000
_cell.length_c   1.000
_cell.angle_alpha   90.00
_cell.angle_beta   90.00
_cell.angle_gamma   90.00
#
_symmetry.space_group_name_H-M   'P 1'
#
loop_
_entity.id
_entity.type
_entity.pdbx_description
1 polymer ?
#
loop_
_entity_poly.entity_id
_entity_poly.type
_entity_poly.pdbx_seq_one_letter_code
_entity_poly.pdbx_strand_id
1 'polypeptide(L)'
;MKFEERLANAEIDINKRLIESLEREKLVTPALTPEERLEISGMRPWDALKMLRDNSRLNVPTNNIQRTIQELRDGIRGLALARQGRDERWANMLLTKTNSSSPFQDLVEACLNRCRGYDRTASALLAKFEQLVTDGHHAHPCAKTCLGLGADYRFVLPEQVEQLELRFLAAHQSLVEETGMGIQQALSDTLPTLASRIHDELKELGLENFLVIPVHPWQLENVILEEFAKEFRTRQLVVLDSVANAEPLMSVRTFRVTHGNGSVHIKVALEAQLTGAIRGFSPTAAIGPDIKNIFDVAMTANGGIVPRTQDDDKAFSTGEDLAAIRYSGTSGLRERCLGALIRKDPTSGCLEKDIAMPVAALFATNPLTGRKVIDDIFIELKNQSGPGMEKISLITEWTRQLCDILVAPVVSMLAVWGISVEAHQQNTVLILRNNFPHKVIVRDFGGVRIFPKGDLSLFPDLAQYFERLSSTSLVVDDIRKLVNKAIYPLISNLFEEFVVKLNLKKDEAEQIWTILASCVERVRFRLVSNGQILGKRSHNFRKQVFETIQDGKLPVKRLLGMRLSGAVREQEYVYIKNPLDINKIPIATQLRAGKETIMSAKIVVDDRLRAAAQIEGISTSEFGKIEADVRNAIDCLAQVSHLTEKRIRAHQQRQMVIGQQDSSFWSYLQSKPAQLSGAYADKLAVSGHNVHPLAKLRRGFSVEDSWLYGPENDSVVDLVLLAVHRDLIAHSCISVESGIFGYYPNLIRLAKDIVVKDFPVDHHKYDIIFVHPWQYKSVIIDHFKNEIDDALIKVIAPCVLPVHPTISLRTGIPHVPDEFGRRPMIKTAIDIVATSTRRSISQDSALGTPVISGVIVDLVQNVLAQYPENHRPRVKVIPEFSGTAYNGPRRSATVQRGLSTLLRRSPEDVLDKEEFVIGANTLRGVPDTLDPALSGLIGEHPERWLKDYSFDLLGTVLPMMWLYGVAVEAHLQNTLVRAKTSNIGVEYMGIALRDFSGIRILRSRWEACVPDVALRPQAVTVTENVEDFRSKGVYAAISGNLDGIVKELAKITSTSEKYYWNIVKEVLGNLCQFWGGKIPEGDLSFLLSPAMAQKSFLRMALDPSKGDSYITVPNPLARKVGLGDFEQNE
;
A
#
# COMPACT_ATOMS: atom_id res chain seq x y z
N MET A 1 31.92 -24.57 26.31
CA MET A 1 32.45 -23.31 26.87
C MET A 1 32.14 -23.29 28.37
N LYS A 2 33.12 -23.02 29.25
CA LYS A 2 32.87 -22.82 30.69
C LYS A 2 32.22 -21.45 30.92
N PHE A 3 31.50 -21.24 32.02
CA PHE A 3 30.83 -19.95 32.29
C PHE A 3 31.82 -18.77 32.37
N GLU A 4 33.00 -18.98 32.94
CA GLU A 4 34.08 -17.97 33.01
C GLU A 4 34.52 -17.47 31.63
N GLU A 5 34.62 -18.37 30.65
CA GLU A 5 34.97 -18.04 29.27
C GLU A 5 33.84 -17.24 28.58
N ARG A 6 32.57 -17.57 28.87
CA ARG A 6 31.43 -16.76 28.41
C ARG A 6 31.43 -15.35 29.03
N LEU A 7 31.80 -15.26 30.31
CA LEU A 7 31.89 -13.98 31.01
C LEU A 7 32.99 -13.08 30.39
N ALA A 8 34.16 -13.65 30.12
CA ALA A 8 35.25 -12.95 29.42
C ALA A 8 34.82 -12.47 28.02
N ASN A 9 34.14 -13.33 27.25
CA ASN A 9 33.63 -12.97 25.93
C ASN A 9 32.53 -11.88 25.99
N ALA A 10 31.67 -11.90 27.01
CA ALA A 10 30.68 -10.85 27.24
C ALA A 10 31.32 -9.51 27.63
N GLU A 11 32.38 -9.55 28.43
CA GLU A 11 33.15 -8.37 28.83
C GLU A 11 33.82 -7.70 27.62
N ILE A 12 34.45 -8.47 26.73
CA ILE A 12 35.05 -7.96 25.49
C ILE A 12 34.01 -7.26 24.60
N ASP A 13 32.83 -7.88 24.42
CA ASP A 13 31.74 -7.30 23.63
C ASP A 13 31.22 -5.99 24.27
N ILE A 14 31.02 -5.97 25.60
CA ILE A 14 30.55 -4.78 26.30
C ILE A 14 31.61 -3.65 26.29
N ASN A 15 32.90 -3.96 26.35
CA ASN A 15 33.95 -2.97 26.16
C ASN A 15 33.90 -2.33 24.78
N LYS A 16 33.70 -3.14 23.73
CA LYS A 16 33.54 -2.63 22.37
C LYS A 16 32.34 -1.67 22.28
N ARG A 17 31.18 -2.08 22.82
CA ARG A 17 29.97 -1.22 22.86
C ARG A 17 30.18 0.04 23.69
N LEU A 18 30.96 -0.04 24.76
CA LEU A 18 31.30 1.10 25.61
C LEU A 18 32.14 2.13 24.83
N ILE A 19 33.22 1.71 24.17
CA ILE A 19 34.05 2.58 23.32
C ILE A 19 33.20 3.24 22.24
N GLU A 20 32.42 2.43 21.51
CA GLU A 20 31.53 2.93 20.45
C GLU A 20 30.52 3.94 21.00
N SER A 21 29.92 3.69 22.17
CA SER A 21 28.98 4.61 22.81
C SER A 21 29.65 5.92 23.26
N LEU A 22 30.84 5.86 23.85
CA LEU A 22 31.59 7.03 24.30
C LEU A 22 31.85 8.01 23.15
N GLU A 23 32.19 7.48 21.97
CA GLU A 23 32.48 8.26 20.78
C GLU A 23 31.20 8.69 20.06
N ARG A 24 30.28 7.75 19.77
CA ARG A 24 29.06 7.99 18.99
C ARG A 24 28.11 8.94 19.71
N GLU A 25 28.02 8.88 21.03
CA GLU A 25 27.22 9.78 21.86
C GLU A 25 27.94 11.08 22.26
N LYS A 26 29.18 11.27 21.77
CA LYS A 26 30.07 12.42 22.08
C LYS A 26 30.21 12.66 23.58
N LEU A 27 30.46 11.60 24.34
CA LEU A 27 30.65 11.68 25.79
C LEU A 27 32.06 12.10 26.15
N VAL A 28 33.03 11.78 25.30
CA VAL A 28 34.43 12.22 25.41
C VAL A 28 34.74 13.19 24.27
N THR A 29 35.40 14.31 24.58
CA THR A 29 35.85 15.29 23.57
C THR A 29 37.25 15.80 23.95
N PRO A 30 38.27 15.69 23.07
CA PRO A 30 38.24 15.06 21.75
C PRO A 30 37.97 13.54 21.81
N ALA A 31 37.70 12.92 20.66
CA ALA A 31 37.51 11.48 20.54
C ALA A 31 38.75 10.71 21.04
N LEU A 32 38.56 9.43 21.39
CA LEU A 32 39.64 8.61 21.94
C LEU A 32 40.79 8.45 20.93
N THR A 33 42.04 8.51 21.39
CA THR A 33 43.19 8.18 20.53
C THR A 33 43.27 6.66 20.29
N PRO A 34 43.98 6.18 19.26
CA PRO A 34 44.22 4.75 19.07
C PRO A 34 44.80 4.06 20.30
N GLU A 35 45.70 4.73 21.03
CA GLU A 35 46.31 4.26 22.27
C GLU A 35 45.26 4.13 23.38
N GLU A 36 44.42 5.16 23.57
CA GLU A 36 43.33 5.12 24.56
C GLU A 36 42.32 4.00 24.26
N ARG A 37 41.99 3.78 22.97
CA ARG A 37 41.10 2.67 22.59
C ARG A 37 41.71 1.31 22.94
N LEU A 38 43.01 1.14 22.67
CA LEU A 38 43.72 -0.10 22.97
C LEU A 38 43.80 -0.32 24.48
N GLU A 39 44.11 0.73 25.23
CA GLU A 39 44.16 0.71 26.69
C GLU A 39 42.79 0.34 27.29
N ILE A 40 41.71 1.03 26.89
CA ILE A 40 40.34 0.75 27.34
C ILE A 40 39.92 -0.69 26.98
N SER A 41 40.28 -1.16 25.78
CA SER A 41 39.95 -2.52 25.34
C SER A 41 40.59 -3.61 26.21
N GLY A 42 41.74 -3.32 26.82
CA GLY A 42 42.44 -4.22 27.75
C GLY A 42 42.00 -4.11 29.21
N MET A 43 41.18 -3.11 29.56
CA MET A 43 40.67 -2.88 30.91
C MET A 43 39.27 -3.46 31.10
N ARG A 44 38.81 -3.55 32.35
CA ARG A 44 37.40 -3.83 32.62
C ARG A 44 36.55 -2.60 32.29
N PRO A 45 35.30 -2.72 31.78
CA PRO A 45 34.49 -1.58 31.36
C PRO A 45 34.30 -0.49 32.43
N TRP A 46 34.18 -0.87 33.70
CA TRP A 46 34.04 0.09 34.80
C TRP A 46 35.35 0.74 35.23
N ASP A 47 36.49 0.09 35.01
CA ASP A 47 37.80 0.67 35.31
C ASP A 47 38.16 1.70 34.23
N ALA A 48 37.79 1.43 32.96
CA ALA A 48 37.84 2.41 31.89
C ALA A 48 36.99 3.66 32.18
N LEU A 49 35.74 3.49 32.65
CA LEU A 49 34.89 4.65 33.02
C LEU A 49 35.49 5.47 34.17
N LYS A 50 36.07 4.83 35.19
CA LYS A 50 36.75 5.51 36.29
C LYS A 50 37.97 6.26 35.80
N MET A 51 38.84 5.61 35.02
CA MET A 51 40.02 6.21 34.43
C MET A 51 39.66 7.46 33.62
N LEU A 52 38.64 7.37 32.75
CA LEU A 52 38.19 8.51 31.96
C LEU A 52 37.64 9.65 32.83
N ARG A 53 36.93 9.35 33.93
CA ARG A 53 36.48 10.38 34.87
C ARG A 53 37.65 11.01 35.63
N ASP A 54 38.57 10.19 36.15
CA ASP A 54 39.69 10.63 36.98
C ASP A 54 40.69 11.46 36.15
N ASN A 55 40.84 11.14 34.86
CA ASN A 55 41.59 11.94 33.88
C ASN A 55 40.79 13.13 33.32
N SER A 56 39.63 13.46 33.90
CA SER A 56 38.75 14.56 33.47
C SER A 56 38.27 14.48 32.01
N ARG A 57 38.32 13.31 31.39
CA ARG A 57 37.76 13.03 30.06
C ARG A 57 36.23 12.84 30.09
N LEU A 58 35.68 12.49 31.25
CA LEU A 58 34.24 12.37 31.51
C LEU A 58 33.83 13.19 32.73
N ASN A 59 32.88 14.11 32.56
CA ASN A 59 32.30 14.87 33.67
C ASN A 59 30.98 14.21 34.13
N VAL A 60 31.05 13.40 35.18
CA VAL A 60 29.93 12.59 35.67
C VAL A 60 29.86 12.60 37.19
N PRO A 61 28.69 12.87 37.80
CA PRO A 61 28.50 12.78 39.24
C PRO A 61 28.83 11.38 39.81
N THR A 62 29.44 11.34 41.00
CA THR A 62 29.92 10.09 41.64
C THR A 62 28.82 9.04 41.83
N ASN A 63 27.60 9.45 42.17
CA ASN A 63 26.46 8.55 42.31
C ASN A 63 26.02 7.93 40.97
N ASN A 64 25.99 8.72 39.89
CA ASN A 64 25.56 8.26 38.57
C ASN A 64 26.57 7.29 37.95
N ILE A 65 27.88 7.54 38.11
CA ILE A 65 28.90 6.62 37.63
C ILE A 65 28.86 5.31 38.43
N GLN A 66 28.65 5.35 39.75
CA GLN A 66 28.49 4.14 40.57
C GLN A 66 27.29 3.28 40.12
N ARG A 67 26.14 3.90 39.87
CA ARG A 67 24.97 3.20 39.32
C ARG A 67 25.27 2.59 37.94
N THR A 68 25.91 3.34 37.05
CA THR A 68 26.26 2.85 35.72
C THR A 68 27.23 1.67 35.78
N ILE A 69 28.20 1.70 36.72
CA ILE A 69 29.10 0.57 36.98
C ILE A 69 28.35 -0.67 37.45
N GLN A 70 27.35 -0.51 38.32
CA GLN A 70 26.50 -1.62 38.75
C GLN A 70 25.73 -2.22 37.58
N GLU A 71 25.13 -1.38 36.72
CA GLU A 71 24.43 -1.82 35.53
C GLU A 71 25.34 -2.52 34.51
N LEU A 72 26.59 -2.06 34.34
CA LEU A 72 27.60 -2.71 33.50
C LEU A 72 27.97 -4.10 34.01
N ARG A 73 28.27 -4.23 35.31
CA ARG A 73 28.59 -5.52 35.94
C ARG A 73 27.46 -6.52 35.75
N ASP A 74 26.25 -6.08 36.03
CA ASP A 74 25.06 -6.90 35.86
C ASP A 74 24.79 -7.21 34.38
N GLY A 75 25.00 -6.23 33.48
CA GLY A 75 24.87 -6.41 32.03
C GLY A 75 25.83 -7.44 31.44
N ILE A 76 27.10 -7.48 31.89
CA ILE A 76 28.09 -8.51 31.48
C ILE A 76 27.62 -9.89 31.92
N ARG A 77 27.23 -10.02 33.18
CA ARG A 77 26.70 -11.28 33.71
C ARG A 77 25.43 -11.70 32.97
N GLY A 78 24.49 -10.78 32.75
CA GLY A 78 23.23 -11.02 32.05
C GLY A 78 23.42 -11.45 30.60
N LEU A 79 24.39 -10.87 29.89
CA LEU A 79 24.75 -11.29 28.53
C LEU A 79 25.35 -12.70 28.51
N ALA A 80 26.25 -13.02 29.46
CA ALA A 80 26.82 -14.36 29.59
C ALA A 80 25.75 -15.41 29.90
N LEU A 81 24.82 -15.10 30.81
CA LEU A 81 23.68 -15.96 31.16
C LEU A 81 22.73 -16.17 29.98
N ALA A 82 22.40 -15.11 29.24
CA ALA A 82 21.56 -15.20 28.05
C ALA A 82 22.18 -16.11 26.97
N ARG A 83 23.49 -15.97 26.71
CA ARG A 83 24.22 -16.84 25.77
C ARG A 83 24.30 -18.29 26.26
N GLN A 84 24.49 -18.49 27.57
CA GLN A 84 24.45 -19.84 28.16
C GLN A 84 23.08 -20.49 27.97
N GLY A 85 21.99 -19.80 28.33
CA GLY A 85 20.64 -20.33 28.20
C GLY A 85 20.30 -20.68 26.75
N ARG A 86 20.71 -19.85 25.78
CA ARG A 86 20.64 -20.20 24.36
C ARG A 86 21.46 -21.45 24.03
N ASP A 87 22.74 -21.52 24.40
CA ASP A 87 23.57 -22.67 24.06
C ASP A 87 22.99 -23.98 24.63
N GLU A 88 22.50 -23.96 25.87
CA GLU A 88 21.84 -25.09 26.53
C GLU A 88 20.54 -25.47 25.80
N ARG A 89 19.71 -24.47 25.47
CA ARG A 89 18.46 -24.65 24.73
C ARG A 89 18.66 -25.34 23.38
N TRP A 90 19.75 -25.02 22.69
CA TRP A 90 20.04 -25.49 21.33
C TRP A 90 21.07 -26.64 21.29
N ALA A 91 21.57 -27.11 22.43
CA ALA A 91 22.63 -28.12 22.55
C ALA A 91 22.39 -29.39 21.72
N ASN A 92 21.18 -29.93 21.75
CA ASN A 92 20.84 -31.17 21.04
C ASN A 92 20.81 -31.00 19.51
N MET A 93 20.55 -29.79 19.01
CA MET A 93 20.50 -29.48 17.57
C MET A 93 21.86 -29.03 17.02
N LEU A 94 22.77 -28.59 17.89
CA LEU A 94 24.15 -28.19 17.53
C LEU A 94 25.03 -29.38 17.07
N LEU A 95 24.61 -30.61 17.34
CA LEU A 95 25.31 -31.84 16.93
C LEU A 95 25.15 -32.14 15.42
N THR A 96 24.14 -31.55 14.77
CA THR A 96 23.90 -31.62 13.33
C THR A 96 24.29 -30.29 12.68
N LYS A 97 25.59 -30.00 12.57
CA LYS A 97 26.05 -28.86 11.76
C LYS A 97 25.76 -29.15 10.29
N THR A 98 24.81 -28.44 9.69
CA THR A 98 24.49 -28.57 8.27
C THR A 98 25.22 -27.50 7.46
N ASN A 99 26.07 -27.89 6.51
CA ASN A 99 26.42 -27.05 5.36
C ASN A 99 25.25 -27.13 4.36
N SER A 100 24.07 -26.72 4.80
CA SER A 100 22.84 -26.76 4.01
C SER A 100 22.84 -25.64 2.97
N SER A 101 22.20 -25.90 1.83
CA SER A 101 21.90 -24.87 0.83
C SER A 101 20.75 -23.95 1.26
N SER A 102 19.98 -24.34 2.28
CA SER A 102 18.85 -23.60 2.87
C SER A 102 19.00 -23.37 4.38
N PRO A 103 20.08 -22.69 4.82
CA PRO A 103 20.40 -22.55 6.25
C PRO A 103 19.37 -21.74 7.06
N PHE A 104 18.59 -20.88 6.40
CA PHE A 104 17.53 -20.12 7.07
C PHE A 104 16.29 -20.99 7.26
N GLN A 105 15.90 -21.76 6.23
CA GLN A 105 14.80 -22.72 6.36
C GLN A 105 15.09 -23.80 7.41
N ASP A 106 16.34 -24.26 7.53
CA ASP A 106 16.76 -25.19 8.60
C ASP A 106 16.48 -24.60 9.99
N LEU A 107 16.76 -23.31 10.19
CA LEU A 107 16.47 -22.61 11.44
C LEU A 107 14.96 -22.50 11.69
N VAL A 108 14.18 -22.20 10.65
CA VAL A 108 12.70 -22.12 10.73
C VAL A 108 12.12 -23.46 11.16
N GLU A 109 12.52 -24.56 10.52
CA GLU A 109 12.09 -25.91 10.90
C GLU A 109 12.52 -26.27 12.33
N ALA A 110 13.75 -25.91 12.71
CA ALA A 110 14.24 -26.14 14.06
C ALA A 110 13.43 -25.35 15.11
N CYS A 111 13.00 -24.12 14.81
CA CYS A 111 12.07 -23.35 15.64
C CYS A 111 10.69 -24.02 15.73
N LEU A 112 10.12 -24.46 14.60
CA LEU A 112 8.82 -25.13 14.55
C LEU A 112 8.80 -26.43 15.36
N ASN A 113 9.88 -27.20 15.32
CA ASN A 113 10.03 -28.43 16.11
C ASN A 113 10.05 -28.19 17.62
N ARG A 114 10.23 -26.94 18.06
CA ARG A 114 10.17 -26.51 19.47
C ARG A 114 8.81 -25.92 19.85
N CYS A 115 7.89 -25.79 18.91
CA CYS A 115 6.52 -25.35 19.18
C CYS A 115 5.69 -26.47 19.80
N ARG A 116 4.59 -26.13 20.47
CA ARG A 116 3.77 -27.11 21.20
C ARG A 116 2.84 -27.88 20.26
N GLY A 117 2.88 -29.20 20.31
CA GLY A 117 1.98 -30.07 19.53
C GLY A 117 2.13 -29.84 18.03
N TYR A 118 1.02 -29.54 17.34
CA TYR A 118 0.99 -29.20 15.91
C TYR A 118 0.85 -27.68 15.66
N ASP A 119 1.09 -26.80 16.65
CA ASP A 119 1.07 -25.32 16.47
C ASP A 119 2.27 -24.86 15.62
N ARG A 120 2.09 -24.91 14.30
CA ARG A 120 3.07 -24.47 13.29
C ARG A 120 2.75 -23.08 12.71
N THR A 121 2.10 -22.23 13.50
CA THR A 121 1.63 -20.91 13.05
C THR A 121 2.75 -19.87 12.95
N ALA A 122 2.52 -18.80 12.17
CA ALA A 122 3.40 -17.63 12.15
C ALA A 122 3.57 -17.00 13.55
N SER A 123 2.54 -17.08 14.39
CA SER A 123 2.58 -16.63 15.78
C SER A 123 3.55 -17.46 16.64
N ALA A 124 3.57 -18.77 16.40
CA ALA A 124 4.53 -19.71 16.98
C ALA A 124 5.97 -19.30 16.68
N LEU A 125 6.24 -19.11 15.39
CA LEU A 125 7.54 -18.65 14.91
C LEU A 125 7.95 -17.30 15.49
N LEU A 126 7.03 -16.34 15.57
CA LEU A 126 7.30 -15.02 16.13
C LEU A 126 7.90 -15.15 17.54
N ALA A 127 7.26 -15.91 18.43
CA ALA A 127 7.76 -16.09 19.79
C ALA A 127 9.13 -16.78 19.83
N LYS A 128 9.36 -17.80 18.99
CA LYS A 128 10.66 -18.49 18.94
C LYS A 128 11.77 -17.57 18.45
N PHE A 129 11.50 -16.74 17.44
CA PHE A 129 12.46 -15.72 17.00
C PHE A 129 12.67 -14.60 18.03
N GLU A 130 11.67 -14.25 18.85
CA GLU A 130 11.89 -13.34 19.98
C GLU A 130 12.83 -13.93 21.02
N GLN A 131 12.62 -15.20 21.37
CA GLN A 131 13.42 -15.95 22.33
C GLN A 131 14.84 -16.27 21.81
N LEU A 132 15.09 -16.11 20.51
CA LEU A 132 16.39 -16.26 19.89
C LEU A 132 17.32 -15.04 20.14
N VAL A 133 16.74 -13.86 20.40
CA VAL A 133 17.50 -12.61 20.55
C VAL A 133 18.15 -12.53 21.94
N THR A 134 19.44 -12.84 22.03
CA THR A 134 20.18 -12.85 23.32
C THR A 134 20.98 -11.58 23.61
N ASP A 135 21.38 -10.83 22.58
CA ASP A 135 22.42 -9.78 22.70
C ASP A 135 21.88 -8.42 23.21
N GLY A 136 20.55 -8.26 23.29
CA GLY A 136 19.89 -7.00 23.62
C GLY A 136 20.12 -5.90 22.57
N HIS A 137 20.04 -4.63 22.99
CA HIS A 137 20.33 -3.48 22.11
C HIS A 137 21.81 -3.47 21.68
N HIS A 138 22.08 -3.45 20.36
CA HIS A 138 23.42 -3.63 19.80
C HIS A 138 24.44 -2.58 20.29
N ALA A 139 24.06 -1.31 20.36
CA ALA A 139 24.97 -0.23 20.73
C ALA A 139 25.12 -0.02 22.25
N HIS A 140 24.15 -0.46 23.06
CA HIS A 140 24.10 -0.07 24.47
C HIS A 140 24.91 -1.04 25.34
N PRO A 141 25.95 -0.59 26.08
CA PRO A 141 26.79 -1.49 26.86
C PRO A 141 26.06 -2.11 28.08
N CYS A 142 24.95 -1.54 28.55
CA CYS A 142 24.13 -2.11 29.64
C CYS A 142 22.82 -2.72 29.09
N ALA A 143 22.84 -3.27 27.88
CA ALA A 143 21.63 -3.79 27.21
C ALA A 143 21.01 -5.02 27.90
N LYS A 144 21.77 -5.79 28.67
CA LYS A 144 21.33 -7.03 29.33
C LYS A 144 21.26 -6.93 30.86
N THR A 145 21.16 -5.73 31.41
CA THR A 145 20.89 -5.50 32.83
C THR A 145 19.53 -6.06 33.24
N CYS A 146 19.51 -6.83 34.32
CA CYS A 146 18.37 -7.55 34.92
C CYS A 146 18.37 -7.39 36.46
N LEU A 147 18.50 -6.16 36.95
CA LEU A 147 18.54 -5.89 38.40
C LEU A 147 17.17 -6.15 39.06
N GLY A 148 17.20 -6.76 40.24
CA GLY A 148 16.02 -7.11 41.03
C GLY A 148 15.60 -8.58 40.93
N LEU A 149 16.02 -9.31 39.90
CA LEU A 149 15.62 -10.72 39.72
C LEU A 149 16.44 -11.73 40.53
N GLY A 150 17.63 -11.36 41.01
CA GLY A 150 18.48 -12.28 41.79
C GLY A 150 18.76 -13.60 41.06
N ALA A 151 18.51 -14.74 41.70
CA ALA A 151 18.67 -16.07 41.11
C ALA A 151 17.47 -16.51 40.24
N ASP A 152 16.35 -15.78 40.32
CA ASP A 152 15.08 -16.12 39.67
C ASP A 152 15.08 -15.79 38.18
N TYR A 153 16.13 -15.15 37.67
CA TYR A 153 16.30 -14.88 36.24
C TYR A 153 16.05 -16.11 35.36
N ARG A 154 16.34 -17.32 35.88
CA ARG A 154 16.16 -18.60 35.20
C ARG A 154 14.68 -18.96 34.94
N PHE A 155 13.77 -18.39 35.70
CA PHE A 155 12.32 -18.61 35.62
C PHE A 155 11.56 -17.43 34.98
N VAL A 156 12.27 -16.33 34.70
CA VAL A 156 11.67 -15.07 34.22
C VAL A 156 12.15 -14.71 32.82
N LEU A 157 13.44 -14.85 32.52
CA LEU A 157 14.01 -14.36 31.27
C LEU A 157 13.71 -15.29 30.08
N PRO A 158 13.32 -14.73 28.91
CA PRO A 158 12.94 -15.51 27.72
C PRO A 158 14.09 -16.33 27.13
N GLU A 159 15.35 -16.03 27.46
CA GLU A 159 16.51 -16.84 27.07
C GLU A 159 16.71 -18.07 27.96
N GLN A 160 16.03 -18.14 29.10
CA GLN A 160 16.13 -19.24 30.08
C GLN A 160 14.89 -20.13 30.04
N VAL A 161 13.71 -19.50 30.10
CA VAL A 161 12.43 -20.20 30.13
C VAL A 161 11.69 -19.99 28.80
N GLU A 162 11.21 -21.08 28.19
CA GLU A 162 10.39 -20.96 26.98
C GLU A 162 8.92 -20.73 27.28
N GLN A 163 8.43 -21.23 28.41
CA GLN A 163 7.03 -21.22 28.81
C GLN A 163 6.87 -21.12 30.33
N LEU A 164 5.86 -20.38 30.77
CA LEU A 164 5.43 -20.33 32.17
C LEU A 164 3.91 -20.30 32.28
N GLU A 165 3.39 -20.46 33.49
CA GLU A 165 1.97 -20.30 33.80
C GLU A 165 1.67 -18.87 34.24
N LEU A 166 1.00 -18.11 33.38
CA LEU A 166 0.49 -16.78 33.69
C LEU A 166 -0.66 -16.91 34.69
N ARG A 167 -0.64 -16.08 35.74
CA ARG A 167 -1.62 -16.08 36.84
C ARG A 167 -2.67 -15.00 36.61
N PHE A 168 -3.81 -15.11 37.27
CA PHE A 168 -4.91 -14.15 37.20
C PHE A 168 -5.36 -13.75 38.60
N LEU A 169 -5.72 -12.47 38.76
CA LEU A 169 -6.34 -11.93 39.97
C LEU A 169 -7.76 -11.48 39.66
N ALA A 170 -8.69 -11.73 40.57
CA ALA A 170 -9.95 -11.01 40.63
C ALA A 170 -9.76 -9.75 41.48
N ALA A 171 -10.15 -8.60 40.95
CA ALA A 171 -10.10 -7.32 41.64
C ALA A 171 -11.48 -6.67 41.69
N HIS A 172 -11.88 -6.18 42.86
CA HIS A 172 -13.14 -5.45 42.99
C HIS A 172 -13.11 -4.22 42.07
N GLN A 173 -14.18 -4.01 41.29
CA GLN A 173 -14.25 -2.96 40.25
C GLN A 173 -13.87 -1.55 40.74
N SER A 174 -14.07 -1.24 42.02
CA SER A 174 -13.70 0.06 42.60
C SER A 174 -12.20 0.29 42.76
N LEU A 175 -11.37 -0.73 42.56
CA LEU A 175 -9.91 -0.65 42.71
C LEU A 175 -9.18 -0.50 41.38
N VAL A 176 -9.90 -0.55 40.26
CA VAL A 176 -9.32 -0.68 38.93
C VAL A 176 -9.93 0.28 37.93
N GLU A 177 -9.14 0.61 36.93
CA GLU A 177 -9.54 1.38 35.75
C GLU A 177 -9.34 0.51 34.51
N GLU A 178 -10.35 0.44 33.65
CA GLU A 178 -10.25 -0.19 32.33
C GLU A 178 -10.31 0.83 31.19
N THR A 179 -9.59 0.54 30.11
CA THR A 179 -9.65 1.26 28.85
C THR A 179 -9.89 0.26 27.71
N GLY A 180 -10.64 0.66 26.68
CA GLY A 180 -10.98 -0.21 25.56
C GLY A 180 -12.23 -1.05 25.83
N MET A 181 -12.25 -2.29 25.33
CA MET A 181 -13.44 -3.16 25.42
C MET A 181 -13.60 -3.94 26.74
N GLY A 182 -12.64 -3.80 27.66
CA GLY A 182 -12.57 -4.58 28.90
C GLY A 182 -11.80 -5.90 28.74
N ILE A 183 -11.06 -6.31 29.78
CA ILE A 183 -10.17 -7.47 29.75
C ILE A 183 -10.94 -8.78 29.59
N GLN A 184 -12.05 -8.93 30.32
CA GLN A 184 -12.87 -10.15 30.26
C GLN A 184 -13.49 -10.33 28.87
N GLN A 185 -13.99 -9.26 28.25
CA GLN A 185 -14.50 -9.31 26.86
C GLN A 185 -13.38 -9.64 25.87
N ALA A 186 -12.22 -9.00 26.00
CA ALA A 186 -11.08 -9.28 25.12
C ALA A 186 -10.59 -10.73 25.25
N LEU A 187 -10.60 -11.30 26.46
CA LEU A 187 -10.33 -12.73 26.67
C LEU A 187 -11.42 -13.61 26.08
N SER A 188 -12.69 -13.24 26.19
CA SER A 188 -13.80 -13.99 25.59
C SER A 188 -13.66 -14.07 24.06
N ASP A 189 -13.31 -12.96 23.42
CA ASP A 189 -13.22 -12.87 21.96
C ASP A 189 -11.97 -13.56 21.40
N THR A 190 -10.89 -13.66 22.18
CA THR A 190 -9.58 -14.17 21.71
C THR A 190 -9.18 -15.52 22.32
N LEU A 191 -9.66 -15.85 23.52
CA LEU A 191 -9.33 -17.03 24.31
C LEU A 191 -10.59 -17.59 25.03
N PRO A 192 -11.65 -18.00 24.29
CA PRO A 192 -12.97 -18.30 24.86
C PRO A 192 -12.95 -19.40 25.93
N THR A 193 -12.13 -20.44 25.75
CA THR A 193 -12.01 -21.53 26.76
C THR A 193 -11.38 -21.04 28.06
N LEU A 194 -10.38 -20.16 28.00
CA LEU A 194 -9.79 -19.58 29.20
C LEU A 194 -10.78 -18.63 29.88
N ALA A 195 -11.47 -17.80 29.10
CA ALA A 195 -12.46 -16.87 29.60
C ALA A 195 -13.62 -17.60 30.32
N SER A 196 -14.12 -18.71 29.76
CA SER A 196 -15.15 -19.55 30.39
C SER A 196 -14.69 -20.09 31.74
N ARG A 197 -13.48 -20.66 31.82
CA ARG A 197 -12.95 -21.19 33.10
C ARG A 197 -12.83 -20.09 34.17
N ILE A 198 -12.30 -18.92 33.79
CA ILE A 198 -12.22 -17.78 34.69
C ILE A 198 -13.61 -17.32 35.13
N HIS A 199 -14.59 -17.29 34.21
CA HIS A 199 -15.96 -16.90 34.53
C HIS A 199 -16.64 -17.87 35.51
N ASP A 200 -16.50 -19.18 35.28
CA ASP A 200 -17.03 -20.22 36.17
C ASP A 200 -16.40 -20.11 37.57
N GLU A 201 -15.09 -19.92 37.63
CA GLU A 201 -14.37 -19.73 38.89
C GLU A 201 -14.81 -18.48 39.66
N LEU A 202 -14.99 -17.33 38.97
CA LEU A 202 -15.52 -16.12 39.60
C LEU A 202 -16.90 -16.34 40.21
N LYS A 203 -17.76 -17.11 39.53
CA LYS A 203 -19.10 -17.45 39.99
C LYS A 203 -19.07 -18.37 41.22
N GLU A 204 -18.22 -19.40 41.20
CA GLU A 204 -18.03 -20.32 42.34
C GLU A 204 -17.54 -19.60 43.59
N LEU A 205 -16.71 -18.56 43.42
CA LEU A 205 -16.17 -17.76 44.52
C LEU A 205 -17.10 -16.62 45.00
N GLY A 206 -18.23 -16.40 44.32
CA GLY A 206 -19.18 -15.30 44.60
C GLY A 206 -18.60 -13.91 44.29
N LEU A 207 -17.85 -13.79 43.18
CA LEU A 207 -17.11 -12.61 42.77
C LEU A 207 -17.65 -12.00 41.46
N GLU A 208 -18.97 -12.01 41.25
CA GLU A 208 -19.57 -11.58 39.98
C GLU A 208 -19.34 -10.09 39.65
N ASN A 209 -19.01 -9.25 40.66
CA ASN A 209 -18.70 -7.83 40.52
C ASN A 209 -17.18 -7.54 40.43
N PHE A 210 -16.35 -8.55 40.18
CA PHE A 210 -14.90 -8.42 40.10
C PHE A 210 -14.44 -8.46 38.64
N LEU A 211 -13.42 -7.65 38.35
CA LEU A 211 -12.71 -7.64 37.08
C LEU A 211 -11.44 -8.49 37.18
N VAL A 212 -10.90 -8.90 36.03
CA VAL A 212 -9.77 -9.83 35.97
C VAL A 212 -8.50 -9.12 35.56
N ILE A 213 -7.40 -9.34 36.29
CA ILE A 213 -6.07 -8.82 35.96
C ILE A 213 -5.10 -10.00 35.75
N PRO A 214 -4.57 -10.19 34.52
CA PRO A 214 -3.43 -11.06 34.28
C PRO A 214 -2.16 -10.55 34.98
N VAL A 215 -1.40 -11.44 35.61
CA VAL A 215 -0.22 -11.10 36.40
C VAL A 215 0.91 -12.12 36.17
N HIS A 216 2.14 -11.62 36.07
CA HIS A 216 3.33 -12.48 36.02
C HIS A 216 3.50 -13.25 37.35
N PRO A 217 3.77 -14.56 37.36
CA PRO A 217 3.93 -15.33 38.60
C PRO A 217 4.99 -14.75 39.56
N TRP A 218 6.20 -14.45 39.08
CA TRP A 218 7.23 -13.75 39.85
C TRP A 218 6.75 -12.40 40.45
N GLN A 219 6.00 -11.59 39.69
CA GLN A 219 5.46 -10.32 40.18
C GLN A 219 4.39 -10.53 41.28
N LEU A 220 3.59 -11.59 41.15
CA LEU A 220 2.61 -11.96 42.16
C LEU A 220 3.30 -12.27 43.50
N GLU A 221 4.26 -13.19 43.46
CA GLU A 221 4.94 -13.72 44.65
C GLU A 221 5.86 -12.70 45.33
N ASN A 222 6.62 -11.92 44.56
CA ASN A 222 7.69 -11.08 45.09
C ASN A 222 7.28 -9.63 45.34
N VAL A 223 6.10 -9.21 44.87
CA VAL A 223 5.66 -7.82 44.98
C VAL A 223 4.20 -7.73 45.41
N ILE A 224 3.28 -8.34 44.66
CA ILE A 224 1.85 -8.06 44.84
C ILE A 224 1.30 -8.64 46.15
N LEU A 225 1.65 -9.86 46.53
CA LEU A 225 1.15 -10.49 47.76
C LEU A 225 1.51 -9.68 49.02
N GLU A 226 2.72 -9.10 49.06
CA GLU A 226 3.17 -8.25 50.16
C GLU A 226 2.54 -6.85 50.07
N GLU A 227 2.70 -6.18 48.92
CA GLU A 227 2.28 -4.79 48.74
C GLU A 227 0.77 -4.62 48.91
N PHE A 228 -0.04 -5.60 48.51
CA PHE A 228 -1.52 -5.55 48.58
C PHE A 228 -2.11 -6.48 49.65
N ALA A 229 -1.34 -6.81 50.69
CA ALA A 229 -1.78 -7.74 51.74
C ALA A 229 -3.11 -7.33 52.43
N LYS A 230 -3.41 -6.03 52.50
CA LYS A 230 -4.68 -5.53 53.05
C LYS A 230 -5.86 -5.93 52.15
N GLU A 231 -5.74 -5.69 50.86
CA GLU A 231 -6.75 -5.93 49.85
C GLU A 231 -7.04 -7.44 49.70
N PHE A 232 -6.01 -8.29 49.86
CA PHE A 232 -6.22 -9.74 49.97
C PHE A 232 -6.97 -10.12 51.26
N ARG A 233 -6.60 -9.55 52.43
CA ARG A 233 -7.31 -9.81 53.69
C ARG A 233 -8.78 -9.38 53.67
N THR A 234 -9.10 -8.29 52.97
CA THR A 234 -10.48 -7.79 52.82
C THR A 234 -11.23 -8.45 51.66
N ARG A 235 -10.63 -9.43 50.97
CA ARG A 235 -11.16 -10.08 49.75
C ARG A 235 -11.51 -9.08 48.63
N GLN A 236 -10.85 -7.93 48.57
CA GLN A 236 -10.97 -7.00 47.45
C GLN A 236 -10.02 -7.36 46.30
N LEU A 237 -8.98 -8.13 46.59
CA LEU A 237 -8.18 -8.88 45.63
C LEU A 237 -8.23 -10.37 45.99
N VAL A 238 -8.37 -11.23 44.99
CA VAL A 238 -8.38 -12.69 45.14
C VAL A 238 -7.50 -13.31 44.06
N VAL A 239 -6.62 -14.24 44.43
CA VAL A 239 -5.84 -15.03 43.47
C VAL A 239 -6.74 -16.11 42.89
N LEU A 240 -6.76 -16.24 41.57
CA LEU A 240 -7.49 -17.28 40.87
C LEU A 240 -6.59 -18.50 40.62
N ASP A 241 -7.19 -19.69 40.67
CA ASP A 241 -6.61 -20.98 40.31
C ASP A 241 -6.47 -21.13 38.79
N SER A 242 -7.29 -20.42 38.01
CA SER A 242 -7.13 -20.34 36.56
C SER A 242 -5.73 -19.85 36.15
N VAL A 243 -5.10 -20.59 35.24
CA VAL A 243 -3.80 -20.25 34.65
C VAL A 243 -3.83 -20.36 33.13
N ALA A 244 -2.88 -19.66 32.49
CA ALA A 244 -2.65 -19.74 31.05
C ALA A 244 -1.18 -20.06 30.74
N ASN A 245 -0.95 -21.06 29.88
CA ASN A 245 0.38 -21.31 29.35
C ASN A 245 0.81 -20.14 28.46
N ALA A 246 1.97 -19.58 28.76
CA ALA A 246 2.40 -18.32 28.21
C ALA A 246 3.87 -18.38 27.79
N GLU A 247 4.16 -17.95 26.57
CA GLU A 247 5.52 -17.85 26.03
C GLU A 247 6.03 -16.42 26.19
N PRO A 248 7.04 -16.16 27.05
CA PRO A 248 7.60 -14.83 27.21
C PRO A 248 8.27 -14.38 25.91
N LEU A 249 7.94 -13.15 25.53
CA LEU A 249 8.52 -12.44 24.39
C LEU A 249 9.72 -11.60 24.85
N MET A 250 10.38 -10.88 23.93
CA MET A 250 11.67 -10.22 24.21
C MET A 250 11.57 -9.06 25.21
N SER A 251 10.37 -8.55 25.47
CA SER A 251 10.11 -7.56 26.52
C SER A 251 10.11 -8.15 27.94
N VAL A 252 10.19 -9.49 28.06
CA VAL A 252 10.08 -10.32 29.28
C VAL A 252 8.68 -10.33 29.88
N ARG A 253 7.96 -9.21 29.83
CA ARG A 253 6.63 -9.01 30.44
C ARG A 253 5.47 -9.08 29.45
N THR A 254 5.75 -9.29 28.18
CA THR A 254 4.72 -9.56 27.16
C THR A 254 4.78 -11.04 26.85
N PHE A 255 3.62 -11.67 26.81
CA PHE A 255 3.47 -13.10 26.62
C PHE A 255 2.61 -13.37 25.41
N ARG A 256 3.02 -14.34 24.59
CA ARG A 256 2.07 -15.00 23.69
C ARG A 256 1.31 -16.05 24.48
N VAL A 257 -0.02 -16.00 24.41
CA VAL A 257 -0.93 -16.99 24.99
C VAL A 257 -1.74 -17.59 23.84
N THR A 258 -1.74 -18.91 23.71
CA THR A 258 -2.41 -19.66 22.64
C THR A 258 -3.30 -20.75 23.22
N HIS A 259 -4.38 -21.09 22.50
CA HIS A 259 -5.21 -22.26 22.80
C HIS A 259 -5.26 -23.29 21.65
N GLY A 260 -4.42 -23.15 20.62
CA GLY A 260 -4.37 -24.03 19.45
C GLY A 260 -4.78 -23.34 18.15
N ASN A 261 -6.01 -22.82 18.06
CA ASN A 261 -6.54 -22.19 16.83
C ASN A 261 -6.49 -20.65 16.84
N GLY A 262 -6.01 -20.06 17.93
CA GLY A 262 -5.91 -18.62 18.11
C GLY A 262 -4.92 -18.25 19.21
N SER A 263 -4.42 -17.04 19.15
CA SER A 263 -3.43 -16.50 20.08
C SER A 263 -3.63 -15.00 20.32
N VAL A 264 -3.07 -14.52 21.42
CA VAL A 264 -3.13 -13.13 21.85
C VAL A 264 -1.86 -12.77 22.59
N HIS A 265 -1.50 -11.48 22.61
CA HIS A 265 -0.37 -10.98 23.37
C HIS A 265 -0.86 -10.31 24.66
N ILE A 266 -0.41 -10.78 25.82
CA ILE A 266 -0.75 -10.20 27.13
C ILE A 266 0.50 -9.53 27.71
N LYS A 267 0.46 -8.23 27.93
CA LYS A 267 1.53 -7.43 28.55
C LYS A 267 1.16 -7.12 29.99
N VAL A 268 2.01 -7.48 30.95
CA VAL A 268 1.74 -7.30 32.39
C VAL A 268 2.79 -6.42 33.06
N ALA A 269 2.52 -5.94 34.28
CA ALA A 269 3.51 -5.26 35.12
C ALA A 269 4.63 -6.22 35.57
N LEU A 270 5.86 -5.70 35.68
CA LEU A 270 7.01 -6.42 36.23
C LEU A 270 7.98 -5.42 36.89
N GLU A 271 8.07 -5.40 38.22
CA GLU A 271 8.94 -4.48 38.98
C GLU A 271 10.39 -4.96 39.05
N ALA A 272 10.93 -5.37 37.90
CA ALA A 272 12.35 -5.62 37.68
C ALA A 272 12.95 -4.52 36.78
N GLN A 273 14.19 -4.13 37.03
CA GLN A 273 14.89 -3.17 36.18
C GLN A 273 15.55 -3.92 35.01
N LEU A 274 14.86 -3.89 33.88
CA LEU A 274 15.30 -4.53 32.64
C LEU A 274 15.80 -3.47 31.66
N THR A 275 16.99 -3.67 31.08
CA THR A 275 17.64 -2.71 30.17
C THR A 275 17.70 -1.28 30.76
N GLY A 276 17.80 -1.21 32.10
CA GLY A 276 17.97 0.02 32.86
C GLY A 276 16.72 0.85 33.17
N ALA A 277 15.52 0.32 32.93
CA ALA A 277 14.28 0.92 33.42
C ALA A 277 13.43 -0.12 34.14
N ILE A 278 12.76 0.29 35.24
CA ILE A 278 11.77 -0.55 35.92
C ILE A 278 10.58 -0.74 34.98
N ARG A 279 10.12 -1.99 34.83
CA ARG A 279 9.07 -2.37 33.86
C ARG A 279 7.67 -2.40 34.47
N GLY A 280 7.31 -1.34 35.20
CA GLY A 280 5.95 -1.09 35.67
C GLY A 280 4.96 -0.75 34.53
N PHE A 281 3.68 -0.74 34.86
CA PHE A 281 2.54 -0.47 33.99
C PHE A 281 1.96 0.91 34.30
N SER A 282 2.43 1.94 33.58
CA SER A 282 2.03 3.32 33.82
C SER A 282 0.62 3.65 33.29
N PRO A 283 -0.02 4.75 33.74
CA PRO A 283 -1.23 5.26 33.12
C PRO A 283 -1.11 5.44 31.61
N THR A 284 0.04 5.92 31.12
CA THR A 284 0.35 6.03 29.70
C THR A 284 0.28 4.68 28.95
N ALA A 285 0.65 3.57 29.60
CA ALA A 285 0.59 2.24 28.97
C ALA A 285 -0.85 1.73 28.82
N ALA A 286 -1.78 2.18 29.68
CA ALA A 286 -3.19 1.80 29.63
C ALA A 286 -3.98 2.49 28.50
N ILE A 287 -3.41 3.52 27.86
CA ILE A 287 -4.08 4.34 26.82
C ILE A 287 -3.96 3.70 25.42
N GLY A 288 -3.30 2.55 25.29
CA GLY A 288 -3.15 1.83 24.02
C GLY A 288 -4.45 1.70 23.17
N PRO A 289 -5.60 1.32 23.76
CA PRO A 289 -6.85 1.22 23.02
C PRO A 289 -7.36 2.56 22.43
N ASP A 290 -7.15 3.68 23.13
CA ASP A 290 -7.52 5.01 22.63
C ASP A 290 -6.63 5.42 21.45
N ILE A 291 -5.34 5.07 21.51
CA ILE A 291 -4.41 5.26 20.39
C ILE A 291 -4.91 4.52 19.15
N LYS A 292 -5.37 3.27 19.28
CA LYS A 292 -5.94 2.50 18.16
C LYS A 292 -7.05 3.28 17.44
N ASN A 293 -7.98 3.90 18.17
CA ASN A 293 -9.07 4.68 17.58
C ASN A 293 -8.55 5.89 16.77
N ILE A 294 -7.48 6.55 17.23
CA ILE A 294 -6.82 7.62 16.48
C ILE A 294 -6.22 7.08 15.17
N PHE A 295 -5.56 5.92 15.22
CA PHE A 295 -5.03 5.27 14.02
C PHE A 295 -6.14 4.90 13.03
N ASP A 296 -7.27 4.38 13.51
CA ASP A 296 -8.40 3.98 12.65
C ASP A 296 -9.00 5.19 11.91
N VAL A 297 -9.19 6.33 12.57
CA VAL A 297 -9.61 7.58 11.92
C VAL A 297 -8.57 8.04 10.89
N ALA A 298 -7.28 8.02 11.26
CA ALA A 298 -6.19 8.40 10.38
C ALA A 298 -6.14 7.53 9.10
N MET A 299 -6.26 6.20 9.23
CA MET A 299 -6.25 5.28 8.09
C MET A 299 -7.51 5.39 7.25
N THR A 300 -8.66 5.70 7.85
CA THR A 300 -9.94 5.89 7.12
C THR A 300 -9.91 7.18 6.30
N ALA A 301 -9.37 8.27 6.87
CA ALA A 301 -9.31 9.56 6.19
C ALA A 301 -8.27 9.63 5.06
N ASN A 302 -7.22 8.80 5.10
CA ASN A 302 -6.26 8.63 4.01
C ASN A 302 -5.62 7.24 4.02
N GLY A 303 -6.25 6.26 3.38
CA GLY A 303 -5.74 4.89 3.28
C GLY A 303 -4.54 4.72 2.33
N GLY A 304 -4.19 5.72 1.53
CA GLY A 304 -3.17 5.68 0.47
C GLY A 304 -1.74 5.84 0.98
N ILE A 305 -1.59 6.01 2.29
CA ILE A 305 -0.29 5.98 2.97
C ILE A 305 0.13 4.56 3.36
N VAL A 306 -0.79 3.59 3.30
CA VAL A 306 -0.53 2.19 3.64
C VAL A 306 -0.46 1.37 2.35
N PRO A 307 0.71 0.81 1.98
CA PRO A 307 0.82 -0.06 0.81
C PRO A 307 0.05 -1.37 1.00
N ARG A 308 -0.25 -2.05 -0.11
CA ARG A 308 -0.95 -3.35 -0.11
C ARG A 308 -0.08 -4.49 -0.64
N THR A 309 -0.32 -5.69 -0.13
CA THR A 309 0.33 -6.93 -0.59
C THR A 309 -0.32 -7.47 -1.86
N GLN A 310 0.24 -8.55 -2.41
CA GLN A 310 -0.35 -9.29 -3.54
C GLN A 310 -1.73 -9.89 -3.20
N ASP A 311 -1.97 -10.22 -1.93
CA ASP A 311 -3.25 -10.79 -1.46
C ASP A 311 -4.27 -9.68 -1.14
N ASP A 312 -3.97 -8.45 -1.55
CA ASP A 312 -4.76 -7.24 -1.27
C ASP A 312 -4.89 -6.90 0.23
N ASP A 313 -3.97 -7.35 1.06
CA ASP A 313 -3.90 -7.02 2.49
C ASP A 313 -3.08 -5.76 2.76
N LYS A 314 -3.23 -5.17 3.95
CA LYS A 314 -2.33 -4.11 4.42
C LYS A 314 -0.90 -4.67 4.54
N ALA A 315 0.05 -4.08 3.81
CA ALA A 315 1.47 -4.44 3.92
C ALA A 315 2.15 -3.74 5.12
N PHE A 316 1.53 -2.70 5.66
CA PHE A 316 1.91 -2.05 6.92
C PHE A 316 0.71 -1.97 7.86
N SER A 317 0.90 -2.35 9.12
CA SER A 317 -0.09 -2.16 10.16
C SER A 317 0.55 -1.78 11.49
N THR A 318 -0.27 -1.34 12.43
CA THR A 318 0.12 -1.19 13.83
C THR A 318 -0.50 -2.28 14.69
N GLY A 319 0.11 -2.57 15.83
CA GLY A 319 -0.47 -3.51 16.79
C GLY A 319 -1.83 -3.02 17.30
N GLU A 320 -2.77 -3.92 17.56
CA GLU A 320 -4.13 -3.55 18.02
C GLU A 320 -4.27 -3.85 19.52
N ASP A 321 -4.17 -2.80 20.34
CA ASP A 321 -4.42 -2.89 21.79
C ASP A 321 -5.93 -2.90 22.02
N LEU A 322 -6.47 -4.02 22.50
CA LEU A 322 -7.92 -4.27 22.61
C LEU A 322 -8.48 -3.76 23.94
N ALA A 323 -7.76 -4.06 25.02
CA ALA A 323 -8.16 -3.72 26.38
C ALA A 323 -6.94 -3.52 27.27
N ALA A 324 -7.08 -2.66 28.27
CA ALA A 324 -6.11 -2.51 29.34
C ALA A 324 -6.83 -2.37 30.69
N ILE A 325 -6.22 -2.88 31.75
CA ILE A 325 -6.68 -2.74 33.13
C ILE A 325 -5.49 -2.34 34.01
N ARG A 326 -5.72 -1.47 34.99
CA ARG A 326 -4.72 -1.13 36.01
C ARG A 326 -5.36 -0.88 37.36
N TYR A 327 -4.55 -1.00 38.42
CA TYR A 327 -4.96 -0.56 39.76
C TYR A 327 -5.04 0.99 39.82
N SER A 328 -6.09 1.54 40.43
CA SER A 328 -6.38 2.98 40.57
C SER A 328 -5.50 3.72 41.58
N GLY A 329 -4.24 3.31 41.71
CA GLY A 329 -3.26 3.99 42.56
C GLY A 329 -2.78 5.31 41.95
N THR A 330 -2.62 6.34 42.78
CA THR A 330 -2.23 7.70 42.35
C THR A 330 -0.78 8.06 42.67
N SER A 331 -0.04 7.22 43.39
CA SER A 331 1.39 7.45 43.67
C SER A 331 2.13 6.17 44.09
N GLY A 332 3.47 6.23 44.03
CA GLY A 332 4.35 5.19 44.58
C GLY A 332 4.45 3.93 43.72
N LEU A 333 4.74 2.80 44.37
CA LEU A 333 4.85 1.50 43.71
C LEU A 333 3.51 1.04 43.13
N ARG A 334 2.44 1.20 43.91
CA ARG A 334 1.06 0.78 43.59
C ARG A 334 0.48 1.40 42.32
N GLU A 335 0.97 2.57 41.91
CA GLU A 335 0.54 3.20 40.66
C GLU A 335 0.87 2.36 39.41
N ARG A 336 1.92 1.52 39.48
CA ARG A 336 2.51 0.84 38.32
C ARG A 336 2.78 -0.65 38.48
N CYS A 337 2.72 -1.21 39.68
CA CYS A 337 3.10 -2.61 39.92
C CYS A 337 1.98 -3.63 39.63
N LEU A 338 0.75 -3.18 39.34
CA LEU A 338 -0.40 -4.03 39.02
C LEU A 338 -1.21 -3.48 37.84
N GLY A 339 -1.13 -4.16 36.70
CA GLY A 339 -1.87 -3.82 35.48
C GLY A 339 -1.50 -4.72 34.31
N ALA A 340 -2.38 -4.76 33.32
CA ALA A 340 -2.24 -5.61 32.14
C ALA A 340 -2.85 -4.96 30.88
N LEU A 341 -2.38 -5.39 29.72
CA LEU A 341 -2.90 -5.02 28.42
C LEU A 341 -3.03 -6.25 27.54
N ILE A 342 -4.18 -6.39 26.89
CA ILE A 342 -4.45 -7.42 25.88
C ILE A 342 -4.33 -6.79 24.49
N ARG A 343 -3.45 -7.38 23.68
CA ARG A 343 -3.18 -6.99 22.30
C ARG A 343 -3.51 -8.14 21.38
N LYS A 344 -4.25 -7.87 20.32
CA LYS A 344 -4.49 -8.83 19.23
C LYS A 344 -3.17 -9.33 18.67
N ASP A 345 -3.11 -10.62 18.34
CA ASP A 345 -1.93 -11.20 17.72
C ASP A 345 -1.60 -10.51 16.39
N PRO A 346 -0.37 -9.97 16.23
CA PRO A 346 0.05 -9.27 15.02
C PRO A 346 0.12 -10.17 13.77
N THR A 347 0.01 -11.49 13.92
CA THR A 347 0.14 -12.50 12.86
C THR A 347 -1.19 -13.21 12.53
N SER A 348 -2.31 -12.79 13.11
CA SER A 348 -3.64 -13.42 12.98
C SER A 348 -4.19 -13.55 11.54
N GLY A 349 -3.56 -12.92 10.54
CA GLY A 349 -3.90 -13.03 9.11
C GLY A 349 -2.73 -13.49 8.23
N CYS A 350 -1.73 -14.16 8.81
CA CYS A 350 -0.60 -14.74 8.08
C CYS A 350 -0.93 -16.15 7.56
N LEU A 351 -0.34 -16.52 6.42
CA LEU A 351 -0.41 -17.89 5.92
C LEU A 351 0.50 -18.80 6.76
N GLU A 352 0.27 -20.12 6.72
CA GLU A 352 1.09 -21.10 7.46
C GLU A 352 2.58 -21.05 7.08
N LYS A 353 2.87 -20.76 5.80
CA LYS A 353 4.24 -20.62 5.28
C LYS A 353 4.88 -19.25 5.51
N ASP A 354 4.13 -18.28 6.03
CA ASP A 354 4.69 -16.96 6.31
C ASP A 354 5.54 -17.02 7.58
N ILE A 355 6.74 -16.43 7.52
CA ILE A 355 7.68 -16.45 8.64
C ILE A 355 7.63 -15.10 9.33
N ALA A 356 7.11 -15.07 10.56
CA ALA A 356 7.05 -13.86 11.37
C ALA A 356 8.23 -13.80 12.36
N MET A 357 8.86 -12.63 12.46
CA MET A 357 9.92 -12.39 13.45
C MET A 357 10.04 -10.89 13.79
N PRO A 358 10.53 -10.50 14.98
CA PRO A 358 10.94 -9.13 15.19
C PRO A 358 12.16 -8.82 14.30
N VAL A 359 12.30 -7.59 13.82
CA VAL A 359 13.48 -7.17 13.03
C VAL A 359 14.78 -7.41 13.79
N ALA A 360 14.78 -7.33 15.13
CA ALA A 360 15.93 -7.66 15.95
C ALA A 360 16.45 -9.11 15.74
N ALA A 361 15.58 -10.06 15.39
CA ALA A 361 15.97 -11.44 15.11
C ALA A 361 16.80 -11.58 13.83
N LEU A 362 16.67 -10.67 12.85
CA LEU A 362 17.52 -10.67 11.65
C LEU A 362 19.00 -10.56 11.99
N PHE A 363 19.31 -9.83 13.08
CA PHE A 363 20.68 -9.59 13.55
C PHE A 363 21.11 -10.52 14.68
N ALA A 364 20.22 -11.43 15.11
CA ALA A 364 20.56 -12.50 16.05
C ALA A 364 21.47 -13.53 15.38
N THR A 365 22.27 -14.22 16.19
CA THR A 365 23.10 -15.33 15.72
C THR A 365 22.25 -16.58 15.58
N ASN A 366 22.22 -17.16 14.38
CA ASN A 366 21.65 -18.48 14.14
C ASN A 366 22.51 -19.53 14.89
N PRO A 367 21.95 -20.28 15.86
CA PRO A 367 22.71 -21.25 16.62
C PRO A 367 23.23 -22.39 15.75
N LEU A 368 22.52 -22.76 14.68
CA LEU A 368 22.90 -23.90 13.82
C LEU A 368 24.14 -23.60 12.97
N THR A 369 24.28 -22.36 12.50
CA THR A 369 25.34 -21.95 11.55
C THR A 369 26.42 -21.08 12.19
N GLY A 370 26.12 -20.41 13.31
CA GLY A 370 26.96 -19.40 13.93
C GLY A 370 26.96 -18.03 13.22
N ARG A 371 26.26 -17.90 12.08
CA ARG A 371 26.13 -16.64 11.32
C ARG A 371 24.94 -15.82 11.79
N LYS A 372 24.76 -14.60 11.25
CA LYS A 372 23.53 -13.84 11.48
C LYS A 372 22.39 -14.40 10.65
N VAL A 373 21.16 -14.36 11.18
CA VAL A 373 19.96 -14.85 10.48
C VAL A 373 19.83 -14.19 9.10
N ILE A 374 20.12 -12.89 9.00
CA ILE A 374 20.07 -12.16 7.74
C ILE A 374 21.12 -12.62 6.71
N ASP A 375 22.29 -13.08 7.15
CA ASP A 375 23.28 -13.66 6.25
C ASP A 375 22.78 -14.98 5.67
N ASP A 376 22.17 -15.83 6.50
CA ASP A 376 21.59 -17.09 6.06
C ASP A 376 20.43 -16.87 5.07
N ILE A 377 19.60 -15.85 5.28
CA ILE A 377 18.57 -15.42 4.32
C ILE A 377 19.20 -15.09 2.96
N PHE A 378 20.25 -14.26 2.91
CA PHE A 378 20.87 -13.88 1.65
C PHE A 378 21.70 -14.99 1.00
N ILE A 379 22.27 -15.91 1.79
CA ILE A 379 22.91 -17.12 1.27
C ILE A 379 21.87 -17.99 0.57
N GLU A 380 20.73 -18.23 1.22
CA GLU A 380 19.64 -19.03 0.68
C GLU A 380 19.03 -18.40 -0.58
N LEU A 381 18.73 -17.10 -0.54
CA LEU A 381 18.28 -16.35 -1.73
C LEU A 381 19.28 -16.44 -2.86
N LYS A 382 20.59 -16.30 -2.59
CA LYS A 382 21.63 -16.42 -3.62
C LYS A 382 21.68 -17.82 -4.22
N ASN A 383 21.54 -18.87 -3.40
CA ASN A 383 21.52 -20.25 -3.86
C ASN A 383 20.30 -20.53 -4.76
N GLN A 384 19.17 -19.85 -4.53
CA GLN A 384 17.95 -19.96 -5.35
C GLN A 384 18.02 -19.14 -6.65
N SER A 385 18.84 -18.08 -6.70
CA SER A 385 18.83 -17.07 -7.79
C SER A 385 19.66 -17.41 -9.04
N GLY A 386 20.36 -18.55 -9.05
CA GLY A 386 21.27 -18.96 -10.12
C GLY A 386 22.64 -18.23 -10.15
N PRO A 387 23.60 -18.69 -10.98
CA PRO A 387 25.02 -18.31 -10.89
C PRO A 387 25.37 -16.86 -11.30
N GLY A 388 24.43 -16.10 -11.89
CA GLY A 388 24.68 -14.75 -12.41
C GLY A 388 24.28 -13.59 -11.49
N MET A 389 23.57 -13.85 -10.39
CA MET A 389 23.04 -12.76 -9.54
C MET A 389 24.03 -12.35 -8.45
N GLU A 390 24.39 -11.07 -8.43
CA GLU A 390 25.26 -10.51 -7.39
C GLU A 390 24.50 -10.38 -6.06
N LYS A 391 25.21 -10.60 -4.94
CA LYS A 391 24.64 -10.49 -3.58
C LYS A 391 24.05 -9.08 -3.34
N ILE A 392 24.73 -8.04 -3.81
CA ILE A 392 24.25 -6.65 -3.64
C ILE A 392 22.93 -6.39 -4.37
N SER A 393 22.69 -7.02 -5.51
CA SER A 393 21.43 -6.89 -6.26
C SER A 393 20.25 -7.47 -5.47
N LEU A 394 20.47 -8.57 -4.73
CA LEU A 394 19.47 -9.13 -3.81
C LEU A 394 19.19 -8.20 -2.63
N ILE A 395 20.26 -7.69 -2.01
CA ILE A 395 20.16 -6.82 -0.84
C ILE A 395 19.43 -5.51 -1.20
N THR A 396 19.75 -4.91 -2.34
CA THR A 396 19.11 -3.67 -2.80
C THR A 396 17.62 -3.87 -3.10
N GLU A 397 17.22 -5.00 -3.69
CA GLU A 397 15.80 -5.31 -3.92
C GLU A 397 15.06 -5.61 -2.61
N TRP A 398 15.65 -6.40 -1.71
CA TRP A 398 15.10 -6.66 -0.39
C TRP A 398 14.92 -5.34 0.41
N THR A 399 15.92 -4.46 0.36
CA THR A 399 15.88 -3.12 0.97
C THR A 399 14.77 -2.26 0.38
N ARG A 400 14.59 -2.27 -0.94
CA ARG A 400 13.53 -1.50 -1.62
C ARG A 400 12.15 -1.94 -1.14
N GLN A 401 11.89 -3.25 -1.09
CA GLN A 401 10.62 -3.78 -0.56
C GLN A 401 10.41 -3.40 0.90
N LEU A 402 11.44 -3.50 1.75
CA LEU A 402 11.34 -3.05 3.13
C LEU A 402 11.06 -1.54 3.23
N CYS A 403 11.71 -0.70 2.43
CA CYS A 403 11.45 0.73 2.40
C CYS A 403 10.00 1.05 2.01
N ASP A 404 9.47 0.36 0.99
CA ASP A 404 8.11 0.60 0.52
C ASP A 404 7.07 0.20 1.59
N ILE A 405 7.29 -0.87 2.35
CA ILE A 405 6.33 -1.35 3.38
C ILE A 405 6.59 -0.83 4.80
N LEU A 406 7.75 -0.19 5.08
CA LEU A 406 8.08 0.35 6.42
C LEU A 406 8.41 1.85 6.37
N VAL A 407 9.37 2.27 5.56
CA VAL A 407 9.82 3.67 5.55
C VAL A 407 8.74 4.59 5.01
N ALA A 408 8.16 4.26 3.86
CA ALA A 408 7.11 5.06 3.23
C ALA A 408 5.88 5.30 4.14
N PRO A 409 5.27 4.28 4.76
CA PRO A 409 4.16 4.50 5.68
C PRO A 409 4.58 5.28 6.94
N VAL A 410 5.72 4.98 7.56
CA VAL A 410 6.18 5.70 8.77
C VAL A 410 6.36 7.20 8.53
N VAL A 411 7.05 7.58 7.44
CA VAL A 411 7.23 9.02 7.13
C VAL A 411 5.94 9.67 6.67
N SER A 412 5.03 8.92 6.03
CA SER A 412 3.71 9.42 5.64
C SER A 412 2.84 9.71 6.87
N MET A 413 2.82 8.82 7.85
CA MET A 413 2.10 9.01 9.12
C MET A 413 2.61 10.23 9.89
N LEU A 414 3.93 10.40 9.91
CA LEU A 414 4.59 11.54 10.52
C LEU A 414 4.17 12.86 9.84
N ALA A 415 4.19 12.90 8.49
CA ALA A 415 3.93 14.11 7.73
C ALA A 415 2.43 14.47 7.63
N VAL A 416 1.56 13.47 7.48
CA VAL A 416 0.11 13.70 7.31
C VAL A 416 -0.56 13.85 8.66
N TRP A 417 -0.32 12.91 9.57
CA TRP A 417 -1.08 12.82 10.82
C TRP A 417 -0.36 13.37 12.03
N GLY A 418 0.95 13.64 11.92
CA GLY A 418 1.75 14.01 13.07
C GLY A 418 1.87 12.87 14.08
N ILE A 419 1.80 11.62 13.60
CA ILE A 419 1.96 10.42 14.42
C ILE A 419 3.37 9.85 14.18
N SER A 420 4.12 9.73 15.25
CA SER A 420 5.43 9.08 15.29
C SER A 420 5.26 7.68 15.88
N VAL A 421 5.36 6.66 15.03
CA VAL A 421 5.45 5.26 15.48
C VAL A 421 6.89 4.92 15.83
N GLU A 422 7.09 4.18 16.92
CA GLU A 422 8.42 3.77 17.35
C GLU A 422 8.80 2.43 16.69
N ALA A 423 9.17 2.49 15.41
CA ALA A 423 9.57 1.34 14.60
C ALA A 423 10.98 0.81 14.94
N HIS A 424 11.28 0.63 16.22
CA HIS A 424 12.54 0.02 16.65
C HIS A 424 12.53 -1.49 16.40
N GLN A 425 13.71 -2.10 16.33
CA GLN A 425 13.89 -3.49 15.91
C GLN A 425 13.07 -4.52 16.71
N GLN A 426 12.82 -4.27 18.00
CA GLN A 426 12.00 -5.15 18.86
C GLN A 426 10.47 -4.98 18.67
N ASN A 427 10.02 -3.82 18.17
CA ASN A 427 8.61 -3.47 18.00
C ASN A 427 8.15 -3.62 16.55
N THR A 428 9.08 -3.66 15.61
CA THR A 428 8.81 -3.94 14.21
C THR A 428 8.84 -5.44 14.00
N VAL A 429 7.67 -6.04 13.78
CA VAL A 429 7.51 -7.43 13.34
C VAL A 429 7.55 -7.44 11.82
N LEU A 430 8.47 -8.23 11.26
CA LEU A 430 8.61 -8.46 9.84
C LEU A 430 8.02 -9.84 9.51
N ILE A 431 7.15 -9.87 8.51
CA ILE A 431 6.62 -11.09 7.91
C ILE A 431 7.36 -11.30 6.59
N LEU A 432 8.07 -12.42 6.49
CA LEU A 432 8.75 -12.85 5.27
C LEU A 432 7.88 -13.86 4.52
N ARG A 433 7.82 -13.71 3.20
CA ARG A 433 7.27 -14.72 2.28
C ARG A 433 8.30 -15.00 1.20
N ASN A 434 8.65 -16.27 1.03
CA ASN A 434 9.74 -16.69 0.15
C ASN A 434 11.03 -15.88 0.43
N ASN A 435 11.35 -15.68 1.71
CA ASN A 435 12.51 -14.92 2.21
C ASN A 435 12.55 -13.41 1.87
N PHE A 436 11.49 -12.84 1.28
CA PHE A 436 11.35 -11.40 1.03
C PHE A 436 10.39 -10.70 1.99
N PRO A 437 10.57 -9.39 2.28
CA PRO A 437 9.64 -8.60 3.08
C PRO A 437 8.25 -8.60 2.45
N HIS A 438 7.26 -9.04 3.20
CA HIS A 438 5.88 -9.15 2.72
C HIS A 438 4.92 -8.23 3.49
N LYS A 439 4.97 -8.25 4.83
CA LYS A 439 4.20 -7.37 5.71
C LYS A 439 5.08 -6.86 6.86
N VAL A 440 4.77 -5.68 7.37
CA VAL A 440 5.39 -5.12 8.58
C VAL A 440 4.31 -4.67 9.56
N ILE A 441 4.48 -5.02 10.83
CA ILE A 441 3.61 -4.61 11.92
C ILE A 441 4.45 -3.86 12.96
N VAL A 442 4.10 -2.62 13.27
CA VAL A 442 4.75 -1.86 14.36
C VAL A 442 3.86 -1.89 15.60
N ARG A 443 4.32 -2.55 16.66
CA ARG A 443 3.56 -2.74 17.91
C ARG A 443 4.11 -1.89 19.06
N ASP A 444 3.35 -1.87 20.17
CA ASP A 444 3.60 -1.11 21.40
C ASP A 444 3.38 0.41 21.30
N PHE A 445 2.18 0.83 21.71
CA PHE A 445 1.78 2.23 21.69
C PHE A 445 2.38 3.09 22.80
N GLY A 446 3.02 2.51 23.82
CA GLY A 446 3.69 3.29 24.87
C GLY A 446 4.83 4.19 24.34
N GLY A 447 5.33 3.88 23.14
CA GLY A 447 6.38 4.63 22.45
C GLY A 447 5.88 5.73 21.49
N VAL A 448 4.59 5.73 21.14
CA VAL A 448 4.04 6.64 20.12
C VAL A 448 4.16 8.10 20.56
N ARG A 449 4.33 9.01 19.59
CA ARG A 449 4.14 10.44 19.83
C ARG A 449 3.11 11.01 18.87
N ILE A 450 2.27 11.90 19.39
CA ILE A 450 1.23 12.56 18.62
C ILE A 450 1.42 14.07 18.71
N PHE A 451 1.37 14.74 17.57
CA PHE A 451 1.41 16.17 17.45
C PHE A 451 -0.02 16.72 17.31
N PRO A 452 -0.62 17.25 18.39
CA PRO A 452 -2.05 17.59 18.43
C PRO A 452 -2.39 18.81 17.57
N LYS A 453 -1.38 19.57 17.11
CA LYS A 453 -1.55 20.67 16.17
C LYS A 453 -1.50 20.22 14.69
N GLY A 454 -1.42 18.90 14.42
CA GLY A 454 -1.49 18.32 13.08
C GLY A 454 -2.91 18.20 12.52
N ASP A 455 -3.05 17.54 11.36
CA ASP A 455 -4.34 17.39 10.64
C ASP A 455 -5.39 16.61 11.46
N LEU A 456 -4.97 15.73 12.38
CA LEU A 456 -5.90 14.97 13.23
C LEU A 456 -6.79 15.83 14.12
N SER A 457 -6.33 17.04 14.49
CA SER A 457 -7.12 17.97 15.31
C SER A 457 -8.36 18.50 14.59
N LEU A 458 -8.50 18.23 13.29
CA LEU A 458 -9.64 18.66 12.50
C LEU A 458 -10.87 17.79 12.75
N PHE A 459 -10.68 16.53 13.17
CA PHE A 459 -11.75 15.58 13.46
C PHE A 459 -12.37 15.80 14.85
N PRO A 460 -13.67 16.12 14.94
CA PRO A 460 -14.36 16.32 16.23
C PRO A 460 -14.29 15.10 17.15
N ASP A 461 -14.49 13.89 16.61
CA ASP A 461 -14.54 12.62 17.37
C ASP A 461 -13.24 12.28 18.10
N LEU A 462 -12.13 12.91 17.70
CA LEU A 462 -10.84 12.71 18.34
C LEU A 462 -10.61 13.60 19.56
N ALA A 463 -11.47 14.59 19.81
CA ALA A 463 -11.28 15.56 20.90
C ALA A 463 -11.15 14.88 22.27
N GLN A 464 -12.02 13.91 22.58
CA GLN A 464 -11.99 13.18 23.85
C GLN A 464 -10.68 12.39 24.05
N TYR A 465 -10.12 11.82 22.98
CA TYR A 465 -8.86 11.09 23.06
C TYR A 465 -7.69 12.04 23.27
N PHE A 466 -7.69 13.20 22.61
CA PHE A 466 -6.68 14.23 22.83
C PHE A 466 -6.71 14.80 24.25
N GLU A 467 -7.90 14.96 24.84
CA GLU A 467 -8.05 15.39 26.23
C GLU A 467 -7.39 14.39 27.19
N ARG A 468 -7.69 13.08 27.04
CA ARG A 468 -7.05 12.03 27.85
C ARG A 468 -5.53 11.98 27.65
N LEU A 469 -5.07 12.16 26.41
CA LEU A 469 -3.65 12.16 26.07
C LEU A 469 -2.89 13.38 26.60
N SER A 470 -3.56 14.51 26.84
CA SER A 470 -2.93 15.78 27.21
C SER A 470 -2.08 15.71 28.49
N SER A 471 -2.43 14.80 29.40
CA SER A 471 -1.72 14.54 30.66
C SER A 471 -0.54 13.57 30.51
N THR A 472 -0.33 13.02 29.31
CA THR A 472 0.65 11.95 29.06
C THR A 472 1.89 12.45 28.34
N SER A 473 2.98 11.69 28.44
CA SER A 473 4.20 11.93 27.65
C SER A 473 4.07 11.61 26.14
N LEU A 474 2.89 11.20 25.67
CA LEU A 474 2.65 10.84 24.26
C LEU A 474 2.43 12.08 23.39
N VAL A 475 1.98 13.19 23.99
CA VAL A 475 1.76 14.45 23.26
C VAL A 475 3.07 15.21 23.14
N VAL A 476 3.38 15.72 21.95
CA VAL A 476 4.54 16.58 21.69
C VAL A 476 4.11 17.83 20.94
N ASP A 477 4.80 18.93 21.24
CA ASP A 477 4.56 20.26 20.68
C ASP A 477 5.70 20.76 19.78
N ASP A 478 6.78 19.96 19.66
CA ASP A 478 7.94 20.24 18.83
C ASP A 478 8.08 19.20 17.70
N ILE A 479 8.16 19.68 16.47
CA ILE A 479 8.27 18.84 15.26
C ILE A 479 9.57 18.04 15.29
N ARG A 480 10.69 18.60 15.77
CA ARG A 480 11.96 17.88 15.82
C ARG A 480 11.91 16.71 16.80
N LYS A 481 11.31 16.87 17.99
CA LYS A 481 11.05 15.75 18.92
C LYS A 481 10.20 14.66 18.26
N LEU A 482 9.16 15.05 17.54
CA LEU A 482 8.28 14.12 16.81
C LEU A 482 9.07 13.33 15.73
N VAL A 483 9.82 14.04 14.89
CA VAL A 483 10.65 13.46 13.82
C VAL A 483 11.75 12.58 14.40
N ASN A 484 12.50 13.05 15.40
CA ASN A 484 13.58 12.29 16.03
C ASN A 484 13.09 10.96 16.59
N LYS A 485 11.89 10.96 17.19
CA LYS A 485 11.29 9.75 17.76
C LYS A 485 10.98 8.68 16.71
N ALA A 486 10.70 9.05 15.46
CA ALA A 486 10.48 8.11 14.36
C ALA A 486 11.78 7.77 13.63
N ILE A 487 12.63 8.76 13.35
CA ILE A 487 13.81 8.64 12.49
C ILE A 487 14.98 7.95 13.20
N TYR A 488 15.19 8.17 14.51
CA TYR A 488 16.26 7.49 15.23
C TYR A 488 16.09 5.95 15.21
N PRO A 489 14.94 5.37 15.61
CA PRO A 489 14.73 3.93 15.55
C PRO A 489 14.82 3.35 14.14
N LEU A 490 14.29 4.09 13.16
CA LEU A 490 14.21 3.63 11.78
C LEU A 490 15.56 3.68 11.08
N ILE A 491 16.30 4.78 11.17
CA ILE A 491 17.52 4.98 10.40
C ILE A 491 18.76 4.59 11.20
N SER A 492 18.97 5.21 12.36
CA SER A 492 20.19 5.02 13.17
C SER A 492 20.27 3.68 13.89
N ASN A 493 19.12 3.07 14.19
CA ASN A 493 19.10 1.76 14.81
C ASN A 493 18.90 0.64 13.79
N LEU A 494 17.88 0.71 12.92
CA LEU A 494 17.60 -0.39 11.98
C LEU A 494 18.52 -0.37 10.75
N PHE A 495 18.46 0.66 9.90
CA PHE A 495 19.19 0.65 8.62
C PHE A 495 20.72 0.79 8.77
N GLU A 496 21.19 1.53 9.78
CA GLU A 496 22.62 1.59 10.07
C GLU A 496 23.15 0.21 10.52
N GLU A 497 22.40 -0.50 11.38
CA GLU A 497 22.77 -1.86 11.76
C GLU A 497 22.69 -2.83 10.57
N PHE A 498 21.70 -2.67 9.68
CA PHE A 498 21.61 -3.45 8.45
C PHE A 498 22.87 -3.32 7.58
N VAL A 499 23.35 -2.09 7.36
CA VAL A 499 24.59 -1.83 6.60
C VAL A 499 25.81 -2.42 7.30
N VAL A 500 25.92 -2.24 8.63
CA VAL A 500 27.07 -2.72 9.42
C VAL A 500 27.11 -4.24 9.50
N LYS A 501 25.98 -4.91 9.76
CA LYS A 501 25.93 -6.37 9.96
C LYS A 501 26.14 -7.15 8.67
N LEU A 502 25.74 -6.59 7.53
CA LEU A 502 26.01 -7.19 6.22
C LEU A 502 27.44 -6.94 5.71
N ASN A 503 28.25 -6.16 6.44
CA ASN A 503 29.63 -5.81 6.10
C ASN A 503 29.75 -5.23 4.67
N LEU A 504 28.84 -4.31 4.32
CA LEU A 504 28.80 -3.69 3.01
C LEU A 504 29.99 -2.76 2.80
N LYS A 505 30.54 -2.76 1.58
CA LYS A 505 31.52 -1.76 1.15
C LYS A 505 30.87 -0.38 1.08
N LYS A 506 31.70 0.66 1.01
CA LYS A 506 31.24 2.06 1.03
C LYS A 506 30.26 2.38 -0.12
N ASP A 507 30.56 1.90 -1.32
CA ASP A 507 29.73 2.05 -2.53
C ASP A 507 28.43 1.24 -2.44
N GLU A 508 28.48 0.01 -1.92
CA GLU A 508 27.29 -0.81 -1.65
C GLU A 508 26.37 -0.14 -0.62
N ALA A 509 26.94 0.36 0.48
CA ALA A 509 26.20 1.11 1.50
C ALA A 509 25.55 2.37 0.93
N GLU A 510 26.25 3.09 0.03
CA GLU A 510 25.70 4.26 -0.65
C GLU A 510 24.48 3.94 -1.51
N GLN A 511 24.43 2.74 -2.13
CA GLN A 511 23.23 2.27 -2.83
C GLN A 511 22.04 2.08 -1.88
N ILE A 512 22.27 1.49 -0.69
CA ILE A 512 21.24 1.33 0.35
C ILE A 512 20.69 2.70 0.76
N TRP A 513 21.57 3.64 1.11
CA TRP A 513 21.15 5.00 1.50
C TRP A 513 20.42 5.74 0.38
N THR A 514 20.83 5.52 -0.87
CA THR A 514 20.16 6.08 -2.06
C THR A 514 18.74 5.56 -2.21
N ILE A 515 18.50 4.28 -1.93
CA ILE A 515 17.16 3.67 -1.94
C ILE A 515 16.27 4.33 -0.88
N LEU A 516 16.77 4.48 0.35
CA LEU A 516 16.03 5.11 1.45
C LEU A 516 15.71 6.58 1.14
N ALA A 517 16.71 7.36 0.72
CA ALA A 517 16.53 8.76 0.37
C ALA A 517 15.54 8.92 -0.80
N SER A 518 15.64 8.04 -1.80
CA SER A 518 14.69 8.02 -2.92
C SER A 518 13.27 7.68 -2.46
N CYS A 519 13.11 6.77 -1.51
CA CYS A 519 11.81 6.45 -0.90
C CYS A 519 11.21 7.67 -0.20
N VAL A 520 11.98 8.33 0.67
CA VAL A 520 11.54 9.54 1.38
C VAL A 520 11.17 10.65 0.40
N GLU A 521 11.98 10.86 -0.64
CA GLU A 521 11.76 11.92 -1.63
C GLU A 521 10.50 11.68 -2.49
N ARG A 522 10.22 10.44 -2.90
CA ARG A 522 8.97 10.09 -3.58
C ARG A 522 7.75 10.42 -2.72
N VAL A 523 7.80 10.04 -1.45
CA VAL A 523 6.70 10.30 -0.50
C VAL A 523 6.55 11.80 -0.22
N ARG A 524 7.66 12.52 -0.02
CA ARG A 524 7.68 13.98 0.14
C ARG A 524 7.02 14.65 -1.04
N PHE A 525 7.44 14.31 -2.25
CA PHE A 525 6.95 14.96 -3.46
C PHE A 525 5.43 14.81 -3.60
N ARG A 526 4.88 13.62 -3.39
CA ARG A 526 3.43 13.36 -3.39
C ARG A 526 2.71 14.15 -2.30
N LEU A 527 3.13 13.99 -1.04
CA LEU A 527 2.39 14.50 0.10
C LEU A 527 2.48 16.02 0.27
N VAL A 528 3.60 16.64 -0.08
CA VAL A 528 3.78 18.10 -0.02
C VAL A 528 3.01 18.78 -1.16
N SER A 529 3.01 18.19 -2.37
CA SER A 529 2.21 18.68 -3.50
C SER A 529 0.71 18.63 -3.18
N ASN A 530 0.22 17.50 -2.65
CA ASN A 530 -1.17 17.38 -2.21
C ASN A 530 -1.47 18.27 -1.00
N GLY A 531 -0.49 18.51 -0.12
CA GLY A 531 -0.64 19.41 1.02
C GLY A 531 -1.01 20.84 0.62
N GLN A 532 -0.56 21.31 -0.55
CA GLN A 532 -0.94 22.64 -1.08
C GLN A 532 -2.46 22.76 -1.29
N ILE A 533 -3.10 21.64 -1.65
CA ILE A 533 -4.54 21.56 -1.95
C ILE A 533 -5.36 21.55 -0.66
N LEU A 534 -4.90 20.80 0.35
CA LEU A 534 -5.60 20.63 1.63
C LEU A 534 -5.49 21.86 2.56
N GLY A 535 -4.78 22.90 2.14
CA GLY A 535 -4.69 24.19 2.84
C GLY A 535 -3.31 24.48 3.45
N LYS A 536 -3.08 25.76 3.77
CA LYS A 536 -1.77 26.28 4.22
C LYS A 536 -1.23 25.55 5.46
N ARG A 537 -2.11 25.20 6.41
CA ARG A 537 -1.73 24.47 7.64
C ARG A 537 -1.12 23.11 7.30
N SER A 538 -1.83 22.28 6.54
CA SER A 538 -1.38 20.94 6.15
C SER A 538 -0.13 21.00 5.26
N HIS A 539 -0.06 21.94 4.32
CA HIS A 539 1.14 22.15 3.49
C HIS A 539 2.38 22.47 4.33
N ASN A 540 2.29 23.47 5.21
CA ASN A 540 3.42 23.93 6.01
C ASN A 540 3.89 22.84 6.98
N PHE A 541 2.96 22.14 7.62
CA PHE A 541 3.30 21.04 8.53
C PHE A 541 4.06 19.91 7.81
N ARG A 542 3.52 19.42 6.69
CA ARG A 542 4.18 18.38 5.87
C ARG A 542 5.57 18.83 5.41
N LYS A 543 5.67 20.06 4.90
CA LYS A 543 6.94 20.64 4.45
C LYS A 543 7.98 20.68 5.58
N GLN A 544 7.60 21.19 6.76
CA GLN A 544 8.49 21.26 7.93
C GLN A 544 8.93 19.88 8.42
N VAL A 545 8.05 18.88 8.39
CA VAL A 545 8.40 17.49 8.73
C VAL A 545 9.49 16.98 7.79
N PHE A 546 9.32 17.08 6.48
CA PHE A 546 10.32 16.58 5.52
C PHE A 546 11.62 17.39 5.53
N GLU A 547 11.53 18.71 5.69
CA GLU A 547 12.72 19.55 5.91
C GLU A 547 13.50 19.08 7.14
N THR A 548 12.81 18.73 8.23
CA THR A 548 13.45 18.20 9.44
C THR A 548 14.06 16.80 9.22
N ILE A 549 13.41 15.93 8.45
CA ILE A 549 13.96 14.59 8.09
C ILE A 549 15.24 14.73 7.26
N GLN A 550 15.36 15.77 6.44
CA GLN A 550 16.42 15.93 5.44
C GLN A 550 17.40 17.08 5.74
N ASP A 551 17.38 17.66 6.94
CA ASP A 551 18.17 18.85 7.33
C ASP A 551 19.69 18.60 7.53
N GLY A 552 20.21 17.45 7.09
CA GLY A 552 21.60 17.05 7.27
C GLY A 552 21.94 16.52 8.68
N LYS A 553 21.02 16.51 9.64
CA LYS A 553 21.25 16.06 11.02
C LYS A 553 20.47 14.78 11.32
N LEU A 554 21.18 13.68 11.54
CA LEU A 554 20.58 12.43 11.98
C LEU A 554 20.69 12.32 13.51
N PRO A 555 19.57 12.15 14.23
CA PRO A 555 19.57 12.03 15.68
C PRO A 555 20.14 10.67 16.11
N VAL A 556 21.09 10.70 17.04
CA VAL A 556 21.60 9.53 17.76
C VAL A 556 21.26 9.73 19.23
N LYS A 557 20.52 8.78 19.80
CA LYS A 557 20.12 8.84 21.21
C LYS A 557 21.31 8.55 22.12
N ARG A 558 21.48 9.35 23.18
CA ARG A 558 22.57 9.22 24.15
C ARG A 558 22.24 8.21 25.25
N LEU A 559 22.14 6.92 24.91
CA LEU A 559 21.70 5.88 25.84
C LEU A 559 22.64 5.72 27.04
N LEU A 560 23.95 5.77 26.83
CA LEU A 560 24.94 5.77 27.90
C LEU A 560 24.98 7.13 28.61
N GLY A 561 24.93 8.22 27.85
CA GLY A 561 24.95 9.60 28.36
C GLY A 561 23.82 9.88 29.35
N MET A 562 22.59 9.49 29.01
CA MET A 562 21.40 9.60 29.87
C MET A 562 21.58 8.88 31.22
N ARG A 563 22.36 7.79 31.26
CA ARG A 563 22.65 7.05 32.51
C ARG A 563 23.67 7.76 33.38
N LEU A 564 24.70 8.28 32.73
CA LEU A 564 25.75 9.07 33.35
C LEU A 564 25.20 10.42 33.85
N SER A 565 24.22 11.03 33.17
CA SER A 565 23.56 12.25 33.63
C SER A 565 22.49 12.00 34.71
N GLY A 566 21.94 10.78 34.77
CA GLY A 566 20.83 10.43 35.67
C GLY A 566 19.46 10.81 35.14
N ALA A 567 19.40 11.36 33.92
CA ALA A 567 18.18 11.63 33.19
C ALA A 567 17.61 10.33 32.59
N VAL A 568 16.91 9.53 33.40
CA VAL A 568 16.27 8.29 32.92
C VAL A 568 14.98 8.59 32.11
N ARG A 569 14.37 9.76 32.33
CA ARG A 569 13.10 10.17 31.69
C ARG A 569 13.24 11.15 30.52
N GLU A 570 14.32 11.92 30.46
CA GLU A 570 14.53 12.91 29.39
C GLU A 570 15.22 12.25 28.19
N GLN A 571 14.79 12.58 26.96
CA GLN A 571 15.44 12.05 25.75
C GLN A 571 16.54 12.99 25.28
N GLU A 572 17.79 12.57 25.43
CA GLU A 572 18.94 13.31 24.91
C GLU A 572 19.42 12.74 23.57
N TYR A 573 19.75 13.64 22.63
CA TYR A 573 20.27 13.29 21.31
C TYR A 573 21.55 14.08 21.01
N VAL A 574 22.51 13.43 20.37
CA VAL A 574 23.53 14.11 19.55
C VAL A 574 23.21 13.92 18.09
N TYR A 575 23.81 14.74 17.22
CA TYR A 575 23.58 14.68 15.79
C TYR A 575 24.84 14.31 15.04
N ILE A 576 24.67 13.39 14.09
CA ILE A 576 25.67 12.99 13.09
C ILE A 576 25.18 13.39 11.69
N LYS A 577 26.04 13.22 10.68
CA LYS A 577 25.69 13.52 9.29
C LYS A 577 24.56 12.62 8.82
N ASN A 578 23.49 13.21 8.30
CA ASN A 578 22.35 12.47 7.79
C ASN A 578 22.64 11.86 6.40
N PRO A 579 22.54 10.53 6.22
CA PRO A 579 22.71 9.92 4.91
C PRO A 579 21.61 10.30 3.92
N LEU A 580 20.45 10.77 4.39
CA LEU A 580 19.24 11.07 3.60
C LEU A 580 19.10 12.52 3.12
N ASP A 581 20.15 13.33 3.24
CA ASP A 581 20.17 14.75 2.85
C ASP A 581 19.63 14.99 1.43
N ILE A 582 18.69 15.94 1.29
CA ILE A 582 17.98 16.28 0.05
C ILE A 582 18.91 16.73 -1.07
N ASN A 583 20.08 17.29 -0.75
CA ASN A 583 21.04 17.75 -1.74
C ASN A 583 21.73 16.60 -2.49
N LYS A 584 21.64 15.37 -1.99
CA LYS A 584 22.28 14.23 -2.63
C LYS A 584 21.47 13.66 -3.79
N ILE A 585 20.14 13.68 -3.74
CA ILE A 585 19.28 13.00 -4.73
C ILE A 585 18.04 13.86 -5.02
N PRO A 586 18.15 14.87 -5.91
CA PRO A 586 16.99 15.63 -6.35
C PRO A 586 15.96 14.71 -7.03
N ILE A 587 14.65 14.92 -6.77
CA ILE A 587 13.59 14.20 -7.50
C ILE A 587 13.74 14.35 -9.02
N ALA A 588 14.25 15.50 -9.49
CA ALA A 588 14.56 15.75 -10.90
C ALA A 588 15.47 14.69 -11.53
N THR A 589 16.37 14.08 -10.75
CA THR A 589 17.23 12.98 -11.19
C THR A 589 16.45 11.67 -11.37
N GLN A 590 15.38 11.45 -10.60
CA GLN A 590 14.48 10.31 -10.75
C GLN A 590 13.43 10.51 -11.85
N LEU A 591 13.06 11.76 -12.14
CA LEU A 591 12.06 12.12 -13.15
C LEU A 591 12.60 12.03 -14.58
N ARG A 592 13.91 12.21 -14.77
CA ARG A 592 14.52 12.33 -16.10
C ARG A 592 14.85 10.95 -16.66
N ALA A 593 14.23 10.62 -17.78
CA ALA A 593 14.69 9.53 -18.63
C ALA A 593 16.13 9.82 -19.11
N GLY A 594 16.91 8.76 -19.29
CA GLY A 594 18.26 8.88 -19.85
C GLY A 594 18.22 9.43 -21.29
N LYS A 595 19.32 10.04 -21.74
CA LYS A 595 19.43 10.60 -23.10
C LYS A 595 19.09 9.56 -24.18
N GLU A 596 19.50 8.31 -23.97
CA GLU A 596 19.21 7.19 -24.88
C GLU A 596 17.69 6.92 -24.96
N THR A 597 17.01 6.82 -23.82
CA THR A 597 15.55 6.62 -23.77
C THR A 597 14.78 7.75 -24.44
N ILE A 598 15.23 9.00 -24.28
CA ILE A 598 14.63 10.16 -24.97
C ILE A 598 14.81 10.06 -26.48
N MET A 599 16.00 9.65 -26.94
CA MET A 599 16.26 9.45 -28.37
C MET A 599 15.39 8.33 -28.96
N SER A 600 15.27 7.19 -28.27
CA SER A 600 14.40 6.08 -28.67
C SER A 600 12.94 6.53 -28.77
N ALA A 601 12.44 7.27 -27.78
CA ALA A 601 11.08 7.83 -27.81
C ALA A 601 10.87 8.80 -28.99
N LYS A 602 11.88 9.63 -29.28
CA LYS A 602 11.86 10.55 -30.43
C LYS A 602 11.72 9.80 -31.75
N ILE A 603 12.52 8.76 -31.98
CA ILE A 603 12.45 7.95 -33.20
C ILE A 603 11.03 7.38 -33.37
N VAL A 604 10.46 6.78 -32.32
CA VAL A 604 9.12 6.22 -32.37
C VAL A 604 8.05 7.27 -32.72
N VAL A 605 8.13 8.46 -32.13
CA VAL A 605 7.16 9.55 -32.42
C VAL A 605 7.33 10.07 -33.85
N ASP A 606 8.56 10.28 -34.31
CA ASP A 606 8.86 10.77 -35.65
C ASP A 606 8.37 9.78 -36.72
N ASP A 607 8.57 8.47 -36.52
CA ASP A 607 8.09 7.43 -37.44
C ASP A 607 6.56 7.39 -37.52
N ARG A 608 5.88 7.48 -36.36
CA ARG A 608 4.41 7.54 -36.30
C ARG A 608 3.86 8.78 -37.00
N LEU A 609 4.52 9.94 -36.84
CA LEU A 609 4.14 11.18 -37.51
C LEU A 609 4.26 11.06 -39.03
N ARG A 610 5.37 10.49 -39.54
CA ARG A 610 5.56 10.27 -40.98
C ARG A 610 4.52 9.31 -41.55
N ALA A 611 4.24 8.20 -40.86
CA ALA A 611 3.22 7.24 -41.26
C ALA A 611 1.82 7.89 -41.31
N ALA A 612 1.45 8.66 -40.28
CA ALA A 612 0.18 9.38 -40.25
C ALA A 612 0.10 10.44 -41.36
N ALA A 613 1.18 11.18 -41.61
CA ALA A 613 1.24 12.20 -42.65
C ALA A 613 1.07 11.61 -44.06
N GLN A 614 1.68 10.45 -44.32
CA GLN A 614 1.52 9.73 -45.58
C GLN A 614 0.07 9.28 -45.78
N ILE A 615 -0.58 8.74 -44.74
CA ILE A 615 -1.97 8.27 -44.80
C ILE A 615 -2.95 9.44 -44.94
N GLU A 616 -2.71 10.55 -44.24
CA GLU A 616 -3.61 11.71 -44.20
C GLU A 616 -3.35 12.75 -45.31
N GLY A 617 -2.31 12.54 -46.14
CA GLY A 617 -1.91 13.42 -47.24
C GLY A 617 -1.36 14.77 -46.76
N ILE A 618 -0.62 14.79 -45.65
CA ILE A 618 -0.12 16.01 -44.99
C ILE A 618 1.39 16.16 -45.24
N SER A 619 1.85 17.38 -45.52
CA SER A 619 3.29 17.64 -45.70
C SER A 619 4.03 17.65 -44.36
N THR A 620 5.23 17.04 -44.31
CA THR A 620 6.08 17.05 -43.11
C THR A 620 6.54 18.46 -42.72
N SER A 621 6.52 19.43 -43.64
CA SER A 621 6.80 20.84 -43.34
C SER A 621 5.79 21.48 -42.38
N GLU A 622 4.59 20.90 -42.24
CA GLU A 622 3.56 21.41 -41.34
C GLU A 622 3.76 21.02 -39.87
N PHE A 623 4.68 20.09 -39.58
CA PHE A 623 4.91 19.58 -38.22
C PHE A 623 5.37 20.67 -37.25
N GLY A 624 5.99 21.76 -37.75
CA GLY A 624 6.35 22.92 -36.93
C GLY A 624 5.16 23.55 -36.20
N LYS A 625 3.93 23.41 -36.72
CA LYS A 625 2.71 23.94 -36.07
C LYS A 625 2.36 23.22 -34.76
N ILE A 626 2.83 21.99 -34.57
CA ILE A 626 2.56 21.14 -33.40
C ILE A 626 3.83 20.75 -32.63
N GLU A 627 4.94 21.49 -32.82
CA GLU A 627 6.25 21.13 -32.25
C GLU A 627 6.22 20.95 -30.72
N ALA A 628 5.47 21.79 -30.00
CA ALA A 628 5.32 21.68 -28.56
C ALA A 628 4.62 20.37 -28.13
N ASP A 629 3.62 19.92 -28.89
CA ASP A 629 2.93 18.65 -28.63
C ASP A 629 3.82 17.46 -28.94
N VAL A 630 4.57 17.54 -30.04
CA VAL A 630 5.56 16.52 -30.41
C VAL A 630 6.57 16.36 -29.28
N ARG A 631 7.12 17.47 -28.77
CA ARG A 631 8.06 17.46 -27.65
C ARG A 631 7.44 16.88 -26.38
N ASN A 632 6.24 17.31 -26.01
CA ASN A 632 5.52 16.77 -24.85
C ASN A 632 5.27 15.26 -24.98
N ALA A 633 4.88 14.78 -26.16
CA ALA A 633 4.65 13.37 -26.41
C ALA A 633 5.94 12.55 -26.31
N ILE A 634 7.08 13.08 -26.77
CA ILE A 634 8.41 12.46 -26.63
C ILE A 634 8.81 12.37 -25.17
N ASP A 635 8.72 13.47 -24.41
CA ASP A 635 9.10 13.50 -22.99
C ASP A 635 8.25 12.54 -22.16
N CYS A 636 6.92 12.53 -22.40
CA CYS A 636 6.01 11.61 -21.73
C CYS A 636 6.30 10.15 -22.09
N LEU A 637 6.52 9.83 -23.37
CA LEU A 637 6.86 8.47 -23.80
C LEU A 637 8.18 8.00 -23.19
N ALA A 638 9.22 8.84 -23.21
CA ALA A 638 10.52 8.52 -22.64
C ALA A 638 10.44 8.24 -21.13
N GLN A 639 9.70 9.09 -20.40
CA GLN A 639 9.47 8.91 -18.96
C GLN A 639 8.72 7.61 -18.68
N VAL A 640 7.65 7.33 -19.42
CA VAL A 640 6.84 6.11 -19.25
C VAL A 640 7.66 4.85 -19.54
N SER A 641 8.44 4.83 -20.62
CA SER A 641 9.33 3.71 -20.93
C SER A 641 10.35 3.48 -19.82
N HIS A 642 11.02 4.55 -19.36
CA HIS A 642 12.02 4.46 -18.29
C HIS A 642 11.46 3.85 -16.99
N LEU A 643 10.31 4.35 -16.53
CA LEU A 643 9.68 3.88 -15.30
C LEU A 643 9.21 2.42 -15.41
N THR A 644 8.66 2.06 -16.57
CA THR A 644 8.12 0.72 -16.78
C THR A 644 9.24 -0.31 -16.90
N GLU A 645 10.29 -0.03 -17.68
CA GLU A 645 11.46 -0.91 -17.80
C GLU A 645 12.15 -1.14 -16.45
N LYS A 646 12.32 -0.07 -15.65
CA LYS A 646 12.89 -0.18 -14.30
C LYS A 646 12.07 -1.13 -13.41
N ARG A 647 10.73 -1.05 -13.48
CA ARG A 647 9.83 -1.92 -12.72
C ARG A 647 9.88 -3.36 -13.19
N ILE A 648 9.85 -3.59 -14.51
CA ILE A 648 9.90 -4.93 -15.09
C ILE A 648 11.22 -5.63 -14.77
N ARG A 649 12.36 -4.93 -14.86
CA ARG A 649 13.66 -5.50 -14.47
C ARG A 649 13.68 -5.93 -13.00
N ALA A 650 13.11 -5.10 -12.10
CA ALA A 650 12.99 -5.47 -10.69
C ALA A 650 12.09 -6.70 -10.48
N HIS A 651 10.98 -6.79 -11.22
CA HIS A 651 10.11 -7.96 -11.19
C HIS A 651 10.80 -9.23 -11.72
N GLN A 652 11.43 -9.16 -12.90
CA GLN A 652 12.20 -10.25 -13.51
C GLN A 652 13.27 -10.75 -12.55
N GLN A 653 14.02 -9.82 -11.96
CA GLN A 653 15.03 -10.16 -10.96
C GLN A 653 14.38 -10.90 -9.78
N ARG A 654 13.25 -10.44 -9.25
CA ARG A 654 12.54 -11.13 -8.17
C ARG A 654 12.07 -12.54 -8.56
N GLN A 655 11.56 -12.72 -9.79
CA GLN A 655 11.08 -14.04 -10.24
C GLN A 655 12.22 -15.05 -10.32
N MET A 656 13.37 -14.63 -10.87
CA MET A 656 14.58 -15.47 -10.90
C MET A 656 14.99 -15.92 -9.50
N VAL A 657 14.84 -15.07 -8.48
CA VAL A 657 15.22 -15.37 -7.09
C VAL A 657 14.33 -16.44 -6.47
N ILE A 658 13.02 -16.40 -6.73
CA ILE A 658 12.07 -17.36 -6.16
C ILE A 658 11.96 -18.64 -6.98
N GLY A 659 12.89 -18.87 -7.92
CA GLY A 659 12.91 -20.06 -8.78
C GLY A 659 11.78 -20.10 -9.81
N GLN A 660 11.07 -19.00 -10.03
CA GLN A 660 10.05 -18.89 -11.08
C GLN A 660 10.71 -18.46 -12.38
N GLN A 661 10.57 -19.28 -13.42
CA GLN A 661 11.09 -18.98 -14.76
C GLN A 661 10.16 -18.06 -15.56
N ASP A 662 8.88 -18.00 -15.19
CA ASP A 662 7.91 -17.14 -15.86
C ASP A 662 8.06 -15.68 -15.39
N SER A 663 8.52 -14.82 -16.28
CA SER A 663 8.60 -13.38 -16.08
C SER A 663 7.77 -12.60 -17.11
N SER A 664 6.74 -13.26 -17.63
CA SER A 664 5.79 -12.70 -18.59
C SER A 664 4.96 -11.55 -18.00
N PHE A 665 4.25 -10.86 -18.88
CA PHE A 665 3.21 -9.90 -18.51
C PHE A 665 2.21 -10.49 -17.49
N TRP A 666 1.83 -11.76 -17.65
CA TRP A 666 0.84 -12.42 -16.79
C TRP A 666 1.41 -12.78 -15.42
N SER A 667 2.65 -13.27 -15.36
CA SER A 667 3.38 -13.45 -14.09
C SER A 667 3.49 -12.13 -13.31
N TYR A 668 3.74 -11.02 -14.00
CA TYR A 668 3.72 -9.70 -13.37
C TYR A 668 2.35 -9.36 -12.77
N LEU A 669 1.25 -9.55 -13.51
CA LEU A 669 -0.10 -9.28 -12.99
C LEU A 669 -0.48 -10.21 -11.84
N GLN A 670 -0.11 -11.49 -11.90
CA GLN A 670 -0.36 -12.46 -10.82
C GLN A 670 0.38 -12.12 -9.52
N SER A 671 1.47 -11.35 -9.60
CA SER A 671 2.16 -10.80 -8.41
C SER A 671 1.42 -9.63 -7.75
N LYS A 672 0.27 -9.21 -8.29
CA LYS A 672 -0.55 -8.09 -7.82
C LYS A 672 -1.94 -8.58 -7.42
N PRO A 673 -2.68 -7.78 -6.62
CA PRO A 673 -4.09 -8.07 -6.35
C PRO A 673 -4.89 -8.22 -7.65
N ALA A 674 -5.62 -9.34 -7.78
CA ALA A 674 -6.39 -9.66 -8.99
C ALA A 674 -7.43 -8.56 -9.34
N GLN A 675 -8.05 -7.97 -8.32
CA GLN A 675 -9.01 -6.87 -8.41
C GLN A 675 -8.37 -5.58 -8.96
N LEU A 676 -7.05 -5.44 -8.85
CA LEU A 676 -6.29 -4.32 -9.40
C LEU A 676 -5.55 -4.67 -10.70
N SER A 677 -5.70 -5.88 -11.24
CA SER A 677 -5.04 -6.32 -12.47
C SER A 677 -5.22 -5.34 -13.62
N GLY A 678 -6.43 -4.80 -13.80
CA GLY A 678 -6.69 -3.80 -14.84
C GLY A 678 -5.90 -2.50 -14.63
N ALA A 679 -5.81 -2.02 -13.39
CA ALA A 679 -5.01 -0.83 -13.08
C ALA A 679 -3.51 -1.11 -13.32
N TYR A 680 -3.00 -2.26 -12.88
CA TYR A 680 -1.59 -2.65 -13.05
C TYR A 680 -1.22 -2.93 -14.50
N ALA A 681 -2.13 -3.50 -15.30
CA ALA A 681 -1.97 -3.68 -16.73
C ALA A 681 -1.88 -2.34 -17.46
N ASP A 682 -2.71 -1.36 -17.09
CA ASP A 682 -2.64 0.00 -17.64
C ASP A 682 -1.29 0.68 -17.36
N LYS A 683 -0.61 0.35 -16.25
CA LYS A 683 0.75 0.85 -15.95
C LYS A 683 1.82 0.33 -16.90
N LEU A 684 1.55 -0.78 -17.59
CA LEU A 684 2.45 -1.41 -18.57
C LEU A 684 2.13 -0.99 -20.01
N ALA A 685 1.03 -0.28 -20.26
CA ALA A 685 0.63 0.15 -21.59
C ALA A 685 1.45 1.38 -22.06
N VAL A 686 2.69 1.14 -22.50
CA VAL A 686 3.67 2.17 -22.90
C VAL A 686 3.33 2.80 -24.24
N SER A 687 2.83 2.02 -25.20
CA SER A 687 2.69 2.46 -26.59
C SER A 687 1.60 3.53 -26.84
N GLY A 688 0.53 3.53 -26.03
CA GLY A 688 -0.65 4.37 -26.20
C GLY A 688 -1.60 3.91 -27.32
N HIS A 689 -2.34 4.84 -27.92
CA HIS A 689 -3.31 4.58 -29.01
C HIS A 689 -2.64 3.94 -30.25
N ASN A 690 -3.32 2.98 -30.89
CA ASN A 690 -2.82 2.25 -32.07
C ASN A 690 -2.62 3.09 -33.34
N VAL A 691 -3.40 4.15 -33.56
CA VAL A 691 -3.37 4.96 -34.80
C VAL A 691 -2.97 6.42 -34.58
N HIS A 692 -3.04 6.94 -33.34
CA HIS A 692 -2.72 8.34 -33.07
C HIS A 692 -1.19 8.56 -33.07
N PRO A 693 -0.65 9.51 -33.85
CA PRO A 693 0.81 9.69 -33.93
C PRO A 693 1.42 10.15 -32.61
N LEU A 694 0.76 11.09 -31.91
CA LEU A 694 1.14 11.59 -30.59
C LEU A 694 0.43 10.85 -29.43
N ALA A 695 0.50 9.52 -29.44
CA ALA A 695 -0.28 8.65 -28.54
C ALA A 695 -0.11 8.90 -27.03
N LYS A 696 1.03 9.48 -26.60
CA LYS A 696 1.34 9.82 -25.20
C LYS A 696 1.31 11.32 -24.91
N LEU A 697 0.72 12.13 -25.80
CA LEU A 697 0.51 13.57 -25.56
C LEU A 697 -0.35 13.80 -24.30
N ARG A 698 0.13 14.65 -23.39
CA ARG A 698 -0.55 15.09 -22.16
C ARG A 698 -0.46 16.61 -22.04
N ARG A 699 -1.01 17.33 -23.01
CA ARG A 699 -0.94 18.82 -23.04
C ARG A 699 -1.69 19.38 -21.82
N GLY A 700 -0.99 20.21 -21.05
CA GLY A 700 -1.45 20.77 -19.78
C GLY A 700 -0.72 20.19 -18.56
N PHE A 701 -0.14 18.99 -18.68
CA PHE A 701 0.75 18.44 -17.65
C PHE A 701 2.20 18.88 -17.89
N SER A 702 2.88 19.26 -16.80
CA SER A 702 4.34 19.22 -16.76
C SER A 702 4.86 17.78 -16.65
N VAL A 703 6.18 17.60 -16.72
CA VAL A 703 6.83 16.30 -16.49
C VAL A 703 6.58 15.81 -15.07
N GLU A 704 6.53 16.74 -14.12
CA GLU A 704 6.18 16.50 -12.71
C GLU A 704 4.74 16.05 -12.54
N ASP A 705 3.78 16.71 -13.22
CA ASP A 705 2.36 16.31 -13.18
C ASP A 705 2.17 14.94 -13.82
N SER A 706 2.83 14.68 -14.95
CA SER A 706 2.82 13.38 -15.63
C SER A 706 3.32 12.26 -14.70
N TRP A 707 4.35 12.54 -13.89
CA TRP A 707 4.86 11.60 -12.89
C TRP A 707 3.91 11.41 -11.71
N LEU A 708 3.29 12.50 -11.22
CA LEU A 708 2.45 12.47 -10.03
C LEU A 708 1.09 11.81 -10.28
N TYR A 709 0.52 12.02 -11.47
CA TYR A 709 -0.86 11.61 -11.80
C TYR A 709 -0.94 10.50 -12.86
N GLY A 710 0.17 10.17 -13.53
CA GLY A 710 0.23 9.09 -14.51
C GLY A 710 0.18 7.70 -13.86
N PRO A 711 -0.49 6.71 -14.49
CA PRO A 711 -0.51 5.32 -14.01
C PRO A 711 0.88 4.70 -13.90
N GLU A 712 1.83 5.16 -14.72
CA GLU A 712 3.10 4.48 -14.91
C GLU A 712 4.10 4.69 -13.76
N ASN A 713 3.77 5.50 -12.75
CA ASN A 713 4.61 5.75 -11.57
C ASN A 713 4.25 4.87 -10.34
N ASP A 714 3.30 3.93 -10.48
CA ASP A 714 2.85 3.01 -9.41
C ASP A 714 2.41 3.68 -8.10
N SER A 715 2.11 4.99 -8.17
CA SER A 715 1.67 5.80 -7.05
C SER A 715 0.16 5.99 -7.10
N VAL A 716 -0.45 6.15 -5.93
CA VAL A 716 -1.86 6.54 -5.83
C VAL A 716 -2.00 8.05 -6.01
N VAL A 717 -3.17 8.46 -6.51
CA VAL A 717 -3.62 9.84 -6.61
C VAL A 717 -4.68 10.07 -5.54
N ASP A 718 -4.50 11.09 -4.70
CA ASP A 718 -5.44 11.42 -3.63
C ASP A 718 -6.57 12.29 -4.20
N LEU A 719 -7.73 11.70 -4.51
CA LEU A 719 -8.90 12.48 -4.92
C LEU A 719 -9.34 13.39 -3.77
N VAL A 720 -9.54 14.66 -4.09
CA VAL A 720 -9.89 15.72 -3.13
C VAL A 720 -11.40 15.70 -2.92
N LEU A 721 -11.84 15.73 -1.67
CA LEU A 721 -13.26 15.85 -1.32
C LEU A 721 -13.61 17.33 -1.15
N LEU A 722 -14.64 17.78 -1.86
CA LEU A 722 -15.19 19.12 -1.75
C LEU A 722 -16.61 19.05 -1.18
N ALA A 723 -16.93 19.91 -0.23
CA ALA A 723 -18.28 20.27 0.12
C ALA A 723 -18.77 21.31 -0.88
N VAL A 724 -19.82 21.00 -1.63
CA VAL A 724 -20.37 21.88 -2.67
C VAL A 724 -21.84 22.13 -2.39
N HIS A 725 -22.23 23.40 -2.38
CA HIS A 725 -23.61 23.81 -2.19
C HIS A 725 -24.51 23.21 -3.29
N ARG A 726 -25.65 22.64 -2.91
CA ARG A 726 -26.55 21.90 -3.81
C ARG A 726 -27.00 22.71 -5.02
N ASP A 727 -27.18 24.02 -4.87
CA ASP A 727 -27.58 24.90 -5.99
C ASP A 727 -26.53 24.96 -7.12
N LEU A 728 -25.26 24.64 -6.84
CA LEU A 728 -24.20 24.63 -7.84
C LEU A 728 -24.10 23.33 -8.61
N ILE A 729 -24.89 22.31 -8.26
CA ILE A 729 -24.72 20.97 -8.80
C ILE A 729 -26.07 20.32 -9.15
N ALA A 730 -26.00 19.39 -10.07
CA ALA A 730 -27.10 18.52 -10.42
C ALA A 730 -26.63 17.07 -10.36
N HIS A 731 -27.57 16.17 -10.09
CA HIS A 731 -27.32 14.73 -10.01
C HIS A 731 -28.10 14.01 -11.10
N SER A 732 -27.63 12.80 -11.43
CA SER A 732 -28.34 11.85 -12.28
C SER A 732 -29.47 11.17 -11.49
N CYS A 733 -29.42 9.85 -11.30
CA CYS A 733 -30.40 9.10 -10.51
C CYS A 733 -30.17 9.24 -9.00
N ILE A 734 -28.91 9.12 -8.59
CA ILE A 734 -28.45 9.29 -7.20
C ILE A 734 -27.24 10.22 -7.18
N SER A 735 -27.02 10.91 -6.06
CA SER A 735 -25.82 11.72 -5.90
C SER A 735 -24.55 10.86 -5.83
N VAL A 736 -23.41 11.42 -6.20
CA VAL A 736 -22.10 10.76 -6.06
C VAL A 736 -21.80 10.44 -4.60
N GLU A 737 -22.17 11.31 -3.66
CA GLU A 737 -22.04 11.07 -2.22
C GLU A 737 -22.85 9.84 -1.77
N SER A 738 -24.11 9.72 -2.18
CA SER A 738 -24.94 8.57 -1.81
C SER A 738 -24.42 7.27 -2.44
N GLY A 739 -23.98 7.34 -3.70
CA GLY A 739 -23.44 6.18 -4.41
C GLY A 739 -22.13 5.66 -3.80
N ILE A 740 -21.23 6.55 -3.39
CA ILE A 740 -19.96 6.15 -2.76
C ILE A 740 -20.14 5.72 -1.29
N PHE A 741 -21.15 6.24 -0.59
CA PHE A 741 -21.46 5.86 0.79
C PHE A 741 -21.72 4.35 0.93
N GLY A 742 -22.31 3.71 -0.09
CA GLY A 742 -22.52 2.27 -0.13
C GLY A 742 -21.23 1.42 -0.19
N TYR A 743 -20.08 2.04 -0.46
CA TYR A 743 -18.76 1.39 -0.48
C TYR A 743 -17.85 1.88 0.66
N TYR A 744 -17.85 3.18 0.95
CA TYR A 744 -16.96 3.80 1.94
C TYR A 744 -17.72 4.63 2.97
N PRO A 745 -18.62 4.03 3.76
CA PRO A 745 -19.49 4.78 4.68
C PRO A 745 -18.69 5.55 5.75
N ASN A 746 -17.61 4.96 6.27
CA ASN A 746 -16.80 5.58 7.31
C ASN A 746 -16.03 6.82 6.82
N LEU A 747 -15.52 6.80 5.59
CA LEU A 747 -14.88 7.98 4.99
C LEU A 747 -15.89 9.13 4.82
N ILE A 748 -17.10 8.81 4.34
CA ILE A 748 -18.15 9.81 4.14
C ILE A 748 -18.67 10.35 5.46
N ARG A 749 -18.78 9.52 6.51
CA ARG A 749 -19.11 9.99 7.87
C ARG A 749 -18.08 11.00 8.38
N LEU A 750 -16.79 10.65 8.35
CA LEU A 750 -15.72 11.56 8.76
C LEU A 750 -15.74 12.87 7.97
N ALA A 751 -15.96 12.80 6.65
CA ALA A 751 -16.08 13.99 5.82
C ALA A 751 -17.31 14.83 6.20
N LYS A 752 -18.46 14.21 6.49
CA LYS A 752 -19.66 14.91 6.94
C LYS A 752 -19.48 15.57 8.30
N ASP A 753 -18.78 14.94 9.24
CA ASP A 753 -18.52 15.54 10.55
C ASP A 753 -17.72 16.85 10.42
N ILE A 754 -16.79 16.90 9.45
CA ILE A 754 -16.06 18.12 9.10
C ILE A 754 -17.00 19.15 8.45
N VAL A 755 -17.90 18.74 7.54
CA VAL A 755 -18.90 19.65 6.95
C VAL A 755 -19.85 20.21 8.00
N VAL A 756 -20.30 19.40 8.96
CA VAL A 756 -21.14 19.86 10.09
C VAL A 756 -20.40 20.88 10.95
N LYS A 757 -19.12 20.62 11.25
CA LYS A 757 -18.28 21.56 11.99
C LYS A 757 -18.08 22.88 11.24
N ASP A 758 -17.86 22.81 9.93
CA ASP A 758 -17.59 23.97 9.08
C ASP A 758 -18.85 24.79 8.75
N PHE A 759 -20.01 24.14 8.70
CA PHE A 759 -21.31 24.72 8.38
C PHE A 759 -22.39 24.28 9.40
N PRO A 760 -22.32 24.68 10.68
CA PRO A 760 -23.19 24.14 11.74
C PRO A 760 -24.70 24.25 11.44
N VAL A 761 -25.13 25.34 10.80
CA VAL A 761 -26.53 25.60 10.45
C VAL A 761 -26.90 25.01 9.09
N ASP A 762 -26.04 25.19 8.09
CA ASP A 762 -26.35 24.96 6.68
C ASP A 762 -25.76 23.66 6.09
N HIS A 763 -25.10 22.80 6.89
CA HIS A 763 -24.45 21.57 6.42
C HIS A 763 -25.33 20.69 5.52
N HIS A 764 -26.64 20.64 5.77
CA HIS A 764 -27.62 19.89 4.99
C HIS A 764 -27.79 20.39 3.54
N LYS A 765 -27.29 21.60 3.22
CA LYS A 765 -27.28 22.20 1.87
C LYS A 765 -26.04 21.84 1.06
N TYR A 766 -25.10 21.09 1.62
CA TYR A 766 -23.86 20.71 0.95
C TYR A 766 -23.85 19.21 0.65
N ASP A 767 -23.33 18.87 -0.51
CA ASP A 767 -23.02 17.50 -0.93
C ASP A 767 -21.51 17.35 -1.15
N ILE A 768 -21.02 16.12 -0.96
CA ILE A 768 -19.60 15.77 -1.14
C ILE A 768 -19.34 15.35 -2.59
N ILE A 769 -18.32 15.97 -3.20
CA ILE A 769 -17.87 15.67 -4.57
C ILE A 769 -16.37 15.36 -4.59
N PHE A 770 -15.98 14.37 -5.39
CA PHE A 770 -14.57 14.01 -5.62
C PHE A 770 -14.01 14.74 -6.82
N VAL A 771 -12.87 15.39 -6.66
CA VAL A 771 -12.18 16.14 -7.71
C VAL A 771 -10.74 15.66 -7.82
N HIS A 772 -10.25 15.54 -9.05
CA HIS A 772 -8.85 15.23 -9.29
C HIS A 772 -7.95 16.35 -8.73
N PRO A 773 -6.85 16.05 -8.02
CA PRO A 773 -6.00 17.07 -7.39
C PRO A 773 -5.44 18.10 -8.40
N TRP A 774 -5.01 17.67 -9.59
CA TRP A 774 -4.62 18.59 -10.66
C TRP A 774 -5.78 19.50 -11.10
N GLN A 775 -7.00 18.96 -11.23
CA GLN A 775 -8.18 19.76 -11.62
C GLN A 775 -8.49 20.81 -10.56
N TYR A 776 -8.36 20.46 -9.28
CA TYR A 776 -8.53 21.41 -8.20
C TYR A 776 -7.51 22.55 -8.30
N LYS A 777 -6.22 22.20 -8.38
CA LYS A 777 -5.11 23.17 -8.40
C LYS A 777 -5.11 24.08 -9.63
N SER A 778 -5.36 23.51 -10.82
CA SER A 778 -5.15 24.19 -12.10
C SER A 778 -6.43 24.81 -12.67
N VAL A 779 -7.60 24.44 -12.15
CA VAL A 779 -8.89 24.94 -12.66
C VAL A 779 -9.78 25.46 -11.55
N ILE A 780 -10.07 24.67 -10.52
CA ILE A 780 -11.10 25.03 -9.53
C ILE A 780 -10.72 26.27 -8.73
N ILE A 781 -9.49 26.35 -8.21
CA ILE A 781 -9.03 27.50 -7.40
C ILE A 781 -9.23 28.83 -8.13
N ASP A 782 -8.92 28.87 -9.43
CA ASP A 782 -8.95 30.12 -10.20
C ASP A 782 -10.33 30.40 -10.79
N HIS A 783 -11.01 29.40 -11.36
CA HIS A 783 -12.25 29.59 -12.11
C HIS A 783 -13.52 29.57 -11.24
N PHE A 784 -13.41 29.07 -10.01
CA PHE A 784 -14.50 29.04 -9.02
C PHE A 784 -14.15 29.88 -7.79
N LYS A 785 -13.24 30.85 -7.95
CA LYS A 785 -12.77 31.70 -6.87
C LYS A 785 -13.91 32.37 -6.09
N ASN A 786 -14.89 32.93 -6.79
CA ASN A 786 -16.05 33.56 -6.15
C ASN A 786 -16.84 32.55 -5.32
N GLU A 787 -17.14 31.38 -5.88
CA GLU A 787 -17.86 30.32 -5.16
C GLU A 787 -17.07 29.77 -3.95
N ILE A 788 -15.73 29.81 -3.99
CA ILE A 788 -14.88 29.46 -2.86
C ILE A 788 -14.89 30.58 -1.80
N ASP A 789 -14.75 31.84 -2.21
CA ASP A 789 -14.75 33.01 -1.33
C ASP A 789 -16.12 33.17 -0.63
N ASP A 790 -17.22 32.86 -1.32
CA ASP A 790 -18.60 32.84 -0.82
C ASP A 790 -18.94 31.55 -0.03
N ALA A 791 -17.96 30.66 0.19
CA ALA A 791 -18.10 29.39 0.89
C ALA A 791 -19.15 28.41 0.31
N LEU A 792 -19.49 28.55 -0.97
CA LEU A 792 -20.33 27.59 -1.70
C LEU A 792 -19.53 26.34 -2.12
N ILE A 793 -18.21 26.44 -2.22
CA ILE A 793 -17.28 25.33 -2.45
C ILE A 793 -16.19 25.37 -1.40
N LYS A 794 -15.98 24.26 -0.67
CA LYS A 794 -14.93 24.17 0.34
C LYS A 794 -14.24 22.80 0.33
N VAL A 795 -12.92 22.78 0.46
CA VAL A 795 -12.16 21.52 0.62
C VAL A 795 -12.43 20.92 2.00
N ILE A 796 -12.75 19.63 2.04
CA ILE A 796 -12.96 18.87 3.28
C ILE A 796 -11.63 18.29 3.75
N ALA A 797 -10.73 19.16 4.21
CA ALA A 797 -9.44 18.73 4.73
C ALA A 797 -9.62 18.07 6.12
N PRO A 798 -8.95 16.95 6.42
CA PRO A 798 -7.86 16.33 5.67
C PRO A 798 -8.27 15.07 4.87
N CYS A 799 -9.57 14.85 4.63
CA CYS A 799 -10.08 13.64 3.98
C CYS A 799 -9.73 13.59 2.48
N VAL A 800 -9.25 12.43 2.02
CA VAL A 800 -9.00 12.14 0.60
C VAL A 800 -9.45 10.72 0.26
N LEU A 801 -9.70 10.45 -1.02
CA LEU A 801 -9.90 9.09 -1.52
C LEU A 801 -8.76 8.69 -2.46
N PRO A 802 -7.78 7.90 -1.99
CA PRO A 802 -6.64 7.49 -2.79
C PRO A 802 -7.04 6.45 -3.84
N VAL A 803 -6.66 6.70 -5.10
CA VAL A 803 -7.01 5.85 -6.24
C VAL A 803 -5.78 5.51 -7.09
N HIS A 804 -5.77 4.33 -7.70
CA HIS A 804 -4.88 4.03 -8.81
C HIS A 804 -5.46 4.65 -10.08
N PRO A 805 -4.77 5.60 -10.73
CA PRO A 805 -5.24 6.14 -12.00
C PRO A 805 -5.16 5.08 -13.10
N THR A 806 -6.10 5.10 -14.04
CA THR A 806 -6.07 4.27 -15.25
C THR A 806 -5.38 5.01 -16.40
N ILE A 807 -5.23 4.36 -17.56
CA ILE A 807 -4.68 4.99 -18.76
C ILE A 807 -5.46 6.25 -19.22
N SER A 808 -6.71 6.40 -18.77
CA SER A 808 -7.52 7.59 -19.03
C SER A 808 -7.09 8.84 -18.25
N LEU A 809 -6.17 8.71 -17.28
CA LEU A 809 -5.70 9.71 -16.31
C LEU A 809 -6.76 10.27 -15.36
N ARG A 810 -8.04 10.12 -15.69
CA ARG A 810 -9.18 10.74 -15.00
C ARG A 810 -10.12 9.75 -14.34
N THR A 811 -9.92 8.46 -14.61
CA THR A 811 -10.64 7.38 -13.93
C THR A 811 -9.71 6.78 -12.91
N GLY A 812 -10.12 6.77 -11.65
CA GLY A 812 -9.40 6.15 -10.55
C GLY A 812 -10.11 4.90 -10.04
N ILE A 813 -9.33 3.88 -9.68
CA ILE A 813 -9.80 2.70 -8.96
C ILE A 813 -9.33 2.83 -7.51
N PRO A 814 -10.23 2.85 -6.49
CA PRO A 814 -9.86 2.96 -5.09
C PRO A 814 -8.72 2.02 -4.67
N HIS A 815 -7.76 2.58 -3.93
CA HIS A 815 -6.59 1.84 -3.46
C HIS A 815 -6.99 0.76 -2.44
N VAL A 816 -7.77 1.17 -1.44
CA VAL A 816 -8.34 0.31 -0.41
C VAL A 816 -9.68 -0.21 -0.91
N PRO A 817 -9.96 -1.52 -0.86
CA PRO A 817 -11.29 -2.04 -1.18
C PRO A 817 -12.29 -1.66 -0.08
N ASP A 818 -13.59 -1.81 -0.37
CA ASP A 818 -14.58 -1.87 0.69
C ASP A 818 -14.48 -3.18 1.50
N GLU A 819 -15.36 -3.33 2.51
CA GLU A 819 -15.38 -4.52 3.37
C GLU A 819 -15.71 -5.83 2.63
N PHE A 820 -16.23 -5.75 1.41
CA PHE A 820 -16.57 -6.89 0.55
C PHE A 820 -15.57 -7.09 -0.60
N GLY A 821 -14.46 -6.35 -0.62
CA GLY A 821 -13.44 -6.45 -1.69
C GLY A 821 -13.74 -5.63 -2.95
N ARG A 822 -14.79 -4.80 -2.95
CA ARG A 822 -15.26 -4.03 -4.12
C ARG A 822 -14.60 -2.65 -4.21
N ARG A 823 -14.52 -2.13 -5.44
CA ARG A 823 -13.88 -0.88 -5.85
C ARG A 823 -14.65 -0.20 -7.01
N PRO A 824 -15.58 0.72 -6.70
CA PRO A 824 -16.26 1.48 -7.75
C PRO A 824 -15.25 2.35 -8.49
N MET A 825 -15.32 2.41 -9.82
CA MET A 825 -14.43 3.30 -10.58
C MET A 825 -14.95 4.73 -10.53
N ILE A 826 -14.07 5.69 -10.28
CA ILE A 826 -14.43 7.10 -10.08
C ILE A 826 -13.84 7.90 -11.23
N LYS A 827 -14.71 8.46 -12.08
CA LYS A 827 -14.31 9.25 -13.25
C LYS A 827 -14.52 10.72 -12.96
N THR A 828 -13.44 11.48 -12.82
CA THR A 828 -13.44 12.91 -12.52
C THR A 828 -13.16 13.75 -13.76
N ALA A 829 -13.57 15.02 -13.75
CA ALA A 829 -13.10 15.98 -14.75
C ALA A 829 -11.59 16.25 -14.59
N ILE A 830 -10.87 16.35 -15.72
CA ILE A 830 -9.51 16.86 -15.77
C ILE A 830 -9.31 17.66 -17.06
N ASP A 831 -8.97 18.93 -16.95
CA ASP A 831 -8.95 19.85 -18.09
C ASP A 831 -7.62 19.85 -18.87
N ILE A 832 -7.20 18.66 -19.31
CA ILE A 832 -6.04 18.46 -20.18
C ILE A 832 -6.46 17.96 -21.57
N VAL A 833 -5.56 18.08 -22.54
CA VAL A 833 -5.74 17.42 -23.84
C VAL A 833 -4.83 16.19 -23.89
N ALA A 834 -5.45 15.01 -24.00
CA ALA A 834 -4.75 13.76 -24.22
C ALA A 834 -5.25 13.10 -25.50
N THR A 835 -4.33 12.69 -26.37
CA THR A 835 -4.62 12.17 -27.73
C THR A 835 -5.62 13.05 -28.50
N SER A 836 -5.33 14.36 -28.57
CA SER A 836 -6.13 15.39 -29.26
C SER A 836 -7.56 15.58 -28.75
N THR A 837 -7.93 14.98 -27.60
CA THR A 837 -9.26 15.14 -27.00
C THR A 837 -9.15 15.77 -25.62
N ARG A 838 -10.00 16.76 -25.35
CA ARG A 838 -10.14 17.38 -24.03
C ARG A 838 -10.73 16.37 -23.03
N ARG A 839 -10.13 16.24 -21.85
CA ARG A 839 -10.48 15.22 -20.83
C ARG A 839 -11.44 15.71 -19.75
N SER A 840 -12.16 16.80 -20.01
CA SER A 840 -13.30 17.25 -19.20
C SER A 840 -14.55 16.40 -19.42
N ILE A 841 -15.58 16.60 -18.60
CA ILE A 841 -16.84 15.85 -18.65
C ILE A 841 -17.99 16.86 -18.82
N SER A 842 -18.81 16.70 -19.85
CA SER A 842 -20.00 17.55 -20.03
C SER A 842 -21.08 17.20 -19.01
N GLN A 843 -21.88 18.20 -18.66
CA GLN A 843 -23.08 18.02 -17.83
C GLN A 843 -23.99 16.92 -18.41
N ASP A 844 -24.25 16.93 -19.72
CA ASP A 844 -25.09 15.90 -20.36
C ASP A 844 -24.54 14.50 -20.22
N SER A 845 -23.21 14.32 -20.34
CA SER A 845 -22.59 13.01 -20.17
C SER A 845 -22.62 12.59 -18.70
N ALA A 846 -22.32 13.49 -17.77
CA ALA A 846 -22.33 13.19 -16.34
C ALA A 846 -23.72 12.76 -15.85
N LEU A 847 -24.77 13.45 -16.30
CA LEU A 847 -26.12 13.22 -15.81
C LEU A 847 -26.91 12.20 -16.64
N GLY A 848 -26.65 12.12 -17.94
CA GLY A 848 -27.39 11.23 -18.85
C GLY A 848 -26.83 9.81 -18.93
N THR A 849 -25.50 9.63 -18.83
CA THR A 849 -24.88 8.30 -18.97
C THR A 849 -25.41 7.30 -17.93
N PRO A 850 -25.48 7.61 -16.62
CA PRO A 850 -25.98 6.66 -15.62
C PRO A 850 -27.39 6.13 -15.88
N VAL A 851 -28.27 6.97 -16.45
CA VAL A 851 -29.65 6.60 -16.78
C VAL A 851 -29.65 5.58 -17.93
N ILE A 852 -28.87 5.85 -18.97
CA ILE A 852 -28.84 5.00 -20.17
C ILE A 852 -28.04 3.71 -19.93
N SER A 853 -26.97 3.75 -19.13
CA SER A 853 -26.12 2.59 -18.87
C SER A 853 -26.89 1.40 -18.27
N GLY A 854 -27.92 1.64 -17.45
CA GLY A 854 -28.82 0.57 -16.98
C GLY A 854 -29.59 -0.09 -18.13
N VAL A 855 -30.18 0.70 -19.02
CA VAL A 855 -30.90 0.21 -20.20
C VAL A 855 -29.98 -0.56 -21.15
N ILE A 856 -28.73 -0.13 -21.30
CA ILE A 856 -27.73 -0.83 -22.12
C ILE A 856 -27.45 -2.23 -21.57
N VAL A 857 -27.43 -2.42 -20.25
CA VAL A 857 -27.28 -3.76 -19.64
C VAL A 857 -28.41 -4.67 -20.10
N ASP A 858 -29.65 -4.21 -19.99
CA ASP A 858 -30.85 -4.98 -20.36
C ASP A 858 -30.88 -5.29 -21.86
N LEU A 859 -30.56 -4.30 -22.71
CA LEU A 859 -30.50 -4.49 -24.16
C LEU A 859 -29.42 -5.50 -24.58
N VAL A 860 -28.24 -5.44 -23.96
CA VAL A 860 -27.18 -6.43 -24.22
C VAL A 860 -27.66 -7.82 -23.78
N GLN A 861 -28.27 -7.97 -22.60
CA GLN A 861 -28.83 -9.25 -22.17
C GLN A 861 -29.89 -9.78 -23.15
N ASN A 862 -30.75 -8.90 -23.67
CA ASN A 862 -31.74 -9.26 -24.68
C ASN A 862 -31.09 -9.72 -25.99
N VAL A 863 -30.01 -9.08 -26.45
CA VAL A 863 -29.23 -9.56 -27.60
C VAL A 863 -28.67 -10.95 -27.32
N LEU A 864 -28.03 -11.15 -26.16
CA LEU A 864 -27.40 -12.42 -25.81
C LEU A 864 -28.43 -13.56 -25.69
N ALA A 865 -29.64 -13.28 -25.22
CA ALA A 865 -30.73 -14.24 -25.09
C ALA A 865 -31.30 -14.72 -26.43
N GLN A 866 -31.03 -14.02 -27.54
CA GLN A 866 -31.44 -14.48 -28.89
C GLN A 866 -30.54 -15.60 -29.42
N TYR A 867 -29.34 -15.77 -28.87
CA TYR A 867 -28.43 -16.85 -29.25
C TYR A 867 -28.73 -18.14 -28.47
N PRO A 868 -28.48 -19.32 -29.08
CA PRO A 868 -28.48 -20.59 -28.34
C PRO A 868 -27.52 -20.55 -27.15
N GLU A 869 -27.88 -21.20 -26.05
CA GLU A 869 -27.12 -21.12 -24.79
C GLU A 869 -25.66 -21.57 -24.92
N ASN A 870 -25.41 -22.60 -25.74
CA ASN A 870 -24.07 -23.13 -26.04
C ASN A 870 -23.30 -22.33 -27.11
N HIS A 871 -23.91 -21.31 -27.70
CA HIS A 871 -23.32 -20.51 -28.78
C HIS A 871 -23.68 -19.02 -28.64
N ARG A 872 -23.56 -18.49 -27.42
CA ARG A 872 -23.82 -17.08 -27.10
C ARG A 872 -22.52 -16.30 -26.87
N PRO A 873 -22.44 -15.01 -27.29
CA PRO A 873 -21.32 -14.14 -26.95
C PRO A 873 -21.14 -14.03 -25.41
N ARG A 874 -19.91 -14.09 -24.93
CA ARG A 874 -19.55 -14.03 -23.50
C ARG A 874 -19.30 -12.59 -23.06
N VAL A 875 -20.34 -11.77 -23.07
CA VAL A 875 -20.23 -10.33 -22.76
C VAL A 875 -20.87 -9.96 -21.44
N LYS A 876 -20.17 -9.11 -20.68
CA LYS A 876 -20.69 -8.44 -19.49
C LYS A 876 -20.66 -6.91 -19.71
N VAL A 877 -21.43 -6.17 -18.90
CA VAL A 877 -21.49 -4.70 -18.97
C VAL A 877 -21.18 -4.13 -17.59
N ILE A 878 -20.29 -3.15 -17.52
CA ILE A 878 -19.97 -2.43 -16.28
C ILE A 878 -20.57 -1.02 -16.35
N PRO A 879 -21.79 -0.81 -15.82
CA PRO A 879 -22.52 0.43 -16.00
C PRO A 879 -22.02 1.55 -15.08
N GLU A 880 -22.06 2.78 -15.59
CA GLU A 880 -22.16 3.97 -14.75
C GLU A 880 -23.50 3.97 -14.03
N PHE A 881 -23.51 4.31 -12.74
CA PHE A 881 -24.74 4.27 -11.93
C PHE A 881 -25.00 5.57 -11.17
N SER A 882 -24.03 6.48 -11.14
CA SER A 882 -24.16 7.77 -10.47
C SER A 882 -23.30 8.81 -11.17
N GLY A 883 -23.73 10.07 -11.10
CA GLY A 883 -23.09 11.18 -11.77
C GLY A 883 -23.56 12.51 -11.19
N THR A 884 -22.62 13.41 -10.96
CA THR A 884 -22.83 14.79 -10.51
C THR A 884 -22.12 15.73 -11.48
N ALA A 885 -22.73 16.87 -11.79
CA ALA A 885 -22.12 17.92 -12.60
C ALA A 885 -22.50 19.32 -12.12
N TYR A 886 -21.70 20.32 -12.49
CA TYR A 886 -22.00 21.72 -12.26
C TYR A 886 -23.35 22.13 -12.88
N ASN A 887 -24.12 22.91 -12.14
CA ASN A 887 -25.44 23.44 -12.53
C ASN A 887 -25.57 24.95 -12.26
N GLY A 888 -24.47 25.63 -11.94
CA GLY A 888 -24.47 27.09 -11.75
C GLY A 888 -24.50 27.89 -13.05
N PRO A 889 -24.34 29.23 -12.97
CA PRO A 889 -24.42 30.12 -14.12
C PRO A 889 -23.49 29.75 -15.27
N ARG A 890 -24.00 29.83 -16.51
CA ARG A 890 -23.20 29.57 -17.71
C ARG A 890 -22.13 30.65 -17.88
N ARG A 891 -20.87 30.31 -17.57
CA ARG A 891 -19.67 31.15 -17.77
C ARG A 891 -18.84 30.66 -18.96
N SER A 892 -17.78 29.89 -18.70
CA SER A 892 -16.92 29.29 -19.74
C SER A 892 -17.15 27.78 -19.86
N ALA A 893 -16.73 27.18 -20.98
CA ALA A 893 -16.76 25.73 -21.16
C ALA A 893 -15.89 24.99 -20.12
N THR A 894 -14.82 25.63 -19.63
CA THR A 894 -13.97 25.13 -18.55
C THR A 894 -14.75 25.02 -17.23
N VAL A 895 -15.49 26.08 -16.86
CA VAL A 895 -16.34 26.08 -15.66
C VAL A 895 -17.44 25.03 -15.77
N GLN A 896 -18.20 25.04 -16.87
CA GLN A 896 -19.35 24.14 -17.05
C GLN A 896 -19.00 22.65 -16.99
N ARG A 897 -17.74 22.30 -17.28
CA ARG A 897 -17.23 20.91 -17.31
C ARG A 897 -16.22 20.64 -16.19
N GLY A 898 -16.00 21.63 -15.32
CA GLY A 898 -14.90 21.67 -14.37
C GLY A 898 -15.19 20.90 -13.08
N LEU A 899 -16.46 20.86 -12.67
CA LEU A 899 -16.96 20.08 -11.53
C LEU A 899 -17.88 18.99 -12.05
N SER A 900 -17.32 17.81 -12.33
CA SER A 900 -18.10 16.66 -12.79
C SER A 900 -17.43 15.37 -12.37
N THR A 901 -18.24 14.45 -11.86
CA THR A 901 -17.80 13.15 -11.33
C THR A 901 -18.83 12.10 -11.67
N LEU A 902 -18.41 10.97 -12.22
CA LEU A 902 -19.24 9.78 -12.39
C LEU A 902 -18.71 8.62 -11.57
N LEU A 903 -19.62 7.77 -11.11
CA LEU A 903 -19.31 6.48 -10.51
C LEU A 903 -19.73 5.35 -11.46
N ARG A 904 -18.83 4.38 -11.60
CA ARG A 904 -19.06 3.14 -12.33
C ARG A 904 -18.97 1.97 -11.37
N ARG A 905 -19.80 0.95 -11.59
CA ARG A 905 -19.83 -0.25 -10.75
C ARG A 905 -18.47 -0.93 -10.69
N SER A 906 -18.26 -1.67 -9.62
CA SER A 906 -17.09 -2.51 -9.47
C SER A 906 -17.14 -3.64 -10.51
N PRO A 907 -16.02 -4.01 -11.16
CA PRO A 907 -15.95 -5.26 -11.90
C PRO A 907 -16.39 -6.47 -11.06
N GLU A 908 -16.06 -6.48 -9.78
CA GLU A 908 -16.40 -7.52 -8.80
C GLU A 908 -17.92 -7.68 -8.59
N ASP A 909 -18.73 -6.68 -8.94
CA ASP A 909 -20.21 -6.78 -8.89
C ASP A 909 -20.80 -7.55 -10.08
N VAL A 910 -20.01 -7.79 -11.13
CA VAL A 910 -20.49 -8.24 -12.45
C VAL A 910 -19.79 -9.52 -12.92
N LEU A 911 -18.52 -9.66 -12.58
CA LEU A 911 -17.68 -10.79 -12.98
C LEU A 911 -17.99 -12.04 -12.17
N ASP A 912 -17.74 -13.20 -12.77
CA ASP A 912 -17.87 -14.47 -12.07
C ASP A 912 -16.67 -14.65 -11.11
N LYS A 913 -16.79 -15.53 -10.10
CA LYS A 913 -15.75 -15.70 -9.08
C LYS A 913 -14.42 -16.10 -9.74
N GLU A 914 -13.31 -15.50 -9.26
CA GLU A 914 -11.94 -15.70 -9.77
C GLU A 914 -11.64 -15.07 -11.14
N GLU A 915 -12.62 -14.47 -11.81
CA GLU A 915 -12.36 -13.65 -12.99
C GLU A 915 -11.78 -12.29 -12.59
N PHE A 916 -10.93 -11.75 -13.46
CA PHE A 916 -10.47 -10.37 -13.42
C PHE A 916 -10.51 -9.76 -14.81
N VAL A 917 -10.30 -8.45 -14.89
CA VAL A 917 -10.34 -7.71 -16.16
C VAL A 917 -9.09 -6.88 -16.40
N ILE A 918 -8.67 -6.83 -17.66
CA ILE A 918 -7.65 -5.89 -18.16
C ILE A 918 -8.20 -5.13 -19.37
N GLY A 919 -7.68 -3.94 -19.66
CA GLY A 919 -8.08 -3.23 -20.88
C GLY A 919 -7.60 -3.96 -22.12
N ALA A 920 -8.43 -4.10 -23.17
CA ALA A 920 -8.00 -4.72 -24.42
C ALA A 920 -6.82 -3.95 -25.05
N ASN A 921 -6.66 -2.66 -24.75
CA ASN A 921 -5.50 -1.87 -25.14
C ASN A 921 -4.17 -2.38 -24.55
N THR A 922 -4.19 -3.11 -23.44
CA THR A 922 -2.98 -3.64 -22.80
C THR A 922 -2.52 -4.96 -23.42
N LEU A 923 -3.33 -5.57 -24.30
CA LEU A 923 -2.93 -6.75 -25.08
C LEU A 923 -1.79 -6.46 -26.07
N ARG A 924 -1.53 -5.18 -26.33
CA ARG A 924 -0.50 -4.68 -27.23
C ARG A 924 0.38 -3.62 -26.59
N GLY A 925 1.59 -3.48 -27.11
CA GLY A 925 2.48 -2.37 -26.81
C GLY A 925 2.83 -2.22 -25.32
N VAL A 926 3.06 -3.38 -24.70
CA VAL A 926 3.84 -3.57 -23.48
C VAL A 926 5.33 -3.31 -23.78
N PRO A 927 6.21 -3.14 -22.77
CA PRO A 927 7.64 -2.98 -23.00
C PRO A 927 8.23 -4.19 -23.74
N ASP A 928 9.20 -3.97 -24.63
CA ASP A 928 9.87 -5.03 -25.39
C ASP A 928 10.65 -6.03 -24.51
N THR A 929 10.81 -5.72 -23.22
CA THR A 929 11.43 -6.61 -22.21
C THR A 929 10.46 -7.67 -21.67
N LEU A 930 9.17 -7.59 -22.02
CA LEU A 930 8.15 -8.58 -21.69
C LEU A 930 7.65 -9.25 -22.96
N ASP A 931 7.24 -10.51 -22.81
CA ASP A 931 6.42 -11.14 -23.84
C ASP A 931 5.11 -10.36 -24.04
N PRO A 932 4.63 -10.24 -25.29
CA PRO A 932 3.36 -9.58 -25.57
C PRO A 932 2.24 -10.19 -24.72
N ALA A 933 1.43 -9.34 -24.10
CA ALA A 933 0.32 -9.77 -23.25
C ALA A 933 -0.64 -10.73 -23.97
N LEU A 934 -0.88 -10.49 -25.27
CA LEU A 934 -1.72 -11.36 -26.09
C LEU A 934 -1.18 -12.78 -26.25
N SER A 935 0.14 -12.98 -26.23
CA SER A 935 0.76 -14.30 -26.39
C SER A 935 0.29 -15.31 -25.33
N GLY A 936 0.04 -14.84 -24.10
CA GLY A 936 -0.44 -15.70 -23.02
C GLY A 936 -1.91 -16.13 -23.14
N LEU A 937 -2.71 -15.49 -24.01
CA LEU A 937 -4.13 -15.82 -24.21
C LEU A 937 -4.41 -16.65 -25.46
N ILE A 938 -3.55 -16.54 -26.49
CA ILE A 938 -3.78 -17.20 -27.80
C ILE A 938 -3.41 -18.69 -27.79
N GLY A 939 -2.54 -19.12 -26.88
CA GLY A 939 -2.03 -20.48 -26.81
C GLY A 939 -1.43 -20.94 -28.14
N GLU A 940 -1.60 -22.22 -28.47
CA GLU A 940 -1.15 -22.82 -29.75
C GLU A 940 -2.10 -22.51 -30.94
N HIS A 941 -3.29 -21.97 -30.68
CA HIS A 941 -4.36 -21.79 -31.66
C HIS A 941 -4.87 -20.32 -31.73
N PRO A 942 -4.06 -19.38 -32.26
CA PRO A 942 -4.42 -17.97 -32.33
C PRO A 942 -5.69 -17.70 -33.13
N GLU A 943 -5.99 -18.52 -34.15
CA GLU A 943 -7.23 -18.45 -34.93
C GLU A 943 -8.47 -18.68 -34.07
N ARG A 944 -8.42 -19.62 -33.12
CA ARG A 944 -9.55 -19.93 -32.24
C ARG A 944 -9.82 -18.76 -31.30
N TRP A 945 -8.76 -18.21 -30.69
CA TRP A 945 -8.89 -17.04 -29.83
C TRP A 945 -9.44 -15.83 -30.58
N LEU A 946 -8.97 -15.57 -31.80
CA LEU A 946 -9.48 -14.45 -32.60
C LEU A 946 -10.95 -14.65 -33.01
N LYS A 947 -11.37 -15.88 -33.34
CA LYS A 947 -12.78 -16.19 -33.62
C LYS A 947 -13.65 -15.86 -32.41
N ASP A 948 -13.25 -16.35 -31.24
CA ASP A 948 -13.91 -16.12 -29.96
C ASP A 948 -14.02 -14.63 -29.62
N TYR A 949 -12.89 -13.90 -29.64
CA TYR A 949 -12.86 -12.47 -29.33
C TYR A 949 -13.70 -11.65 -30.32
N SER A 950 -13.62 -11.98 -31.61
CA SER A 950 -14.38 -11.30 -32.66
C SER A 950 -15.88 -11.60 -32.55
N PHE A 951 -16.25 -12.84 -32.19
CA PHE A 951 -17.63 -13.22 -31.96
C PHE A 951 -18.21 -12.53 -30.71
N ASP A 952 -17.45 -12.52 -29.62
CA ASP A 952 -17.83 -11.84 -28.38
C ASP A 952 -18.05 -10.33 -28.62
N LEU A 953 -17.17 -9.69 -29.39
CA LEU A 953 -17.28 -8.28 -29.77
C LEU A 953 -18.40 -8.01 -30.79
N LEU A 954 -18.28 -8.55 -32.01
CA LEU A 954 -19.16 -8.23 -33.14
C LEU A 954 -20.56 -8.82 -32.96
N GLY A 955 -20.66 -10.01 -32.37
CA GLY A 955 -21.94 -10.66 -32.04
C GLY A 955 -22.75 -9.91 -30.99
N THR A 956 -22.15 -8.94 -30.32
CA THR A 956 -22.85 -8.06 -29.37
C THR A 956 -23.08 -6.67 -29.95
N VAL A 957 -22.02 -6.00 -30.44
CA VAL A 957 -22.13 -4.59 -30.84
C VAL A 957 -22.91 -4.38 -32.14
N LEU A 958 -22.85 -5.32 -33.10
CA LEU A 958 -23.59 -5.18 -34.35
C LEU A 958 -25.10 -5.39 -34.16
N PRO A 959 -25.58 -6.42 -33.44
CA PRO A 959 -27.02 -6.54 -33.16
C PRO A 959 -27.57 -5.38 -32.33
N MET A 960 -26.79 -4.81 -31.41
CA MET A 960 -27.18 -3.57 -30.71
C MET A 960 -27.45 -2.42 -31.69
N MET A 961 -26.65 -2.30 -32.74
CA MET A 961 -26.88 -1.31 -33.80
C MET A 961 -28.08 -1.65 -34.66
N TRP A 962 -28.18 -2.91 -35.11
CA TRP A 962 -29.21 -3.36 -36.05
C TRP A 962 -30.61 -3.33 -35.44
N LEU A 963 -30.77 -3.85 -34.22
CA LEU A 963 -32.07 -4.01 -33.57
C LEU A 963 -32.51 -2.73 -32.85
N TYR A 964 -31.61 -2.12 -32.08
CA TYR A 964 -31.97 -1.06 -31.14
C TYR A 964 -31.47 0.33 -31.56
N GLY A 965 -30.69 0.42 -32.64
CA GLY A 965 -30.08 1.68 -33.05
C GLY A 965 -29.04 2.20 -32.07
N VAL A 966 -28.32 1.31 -31.39
CA VAL A 966 -27.31 1.68 -30.39
C VAL A 966 -25.91 1.32 -30.87
N ALA A 967 -25.10 2.33 -31.15
CA ALA A 967 -23.69 2.20 -31.50
C ALA A 967 -22.84 2.39 -30.24
N VAL A 968 -22.35 1.26 -29.71
CA VAL A 968 -21.45 1.23 -28.56
C VAL A 968 -20.03 1.59 -28.99
N GLU A 969 -19.37 2.49 -28.27
CA GLU A 969 -17.99 2.90 -28.54
C GLU A 969 -16.98 1.85 -28.02
N ALA A 970 -17.01 0.65 -28.62
CA ALA A 970 -16.24 -0.52 -28.21
C ALA A 970 -14.78 -0.52 -28.71
N HIS A 971 -14.09 0.62 -28.61
CA HIS A 971 -12.65 0.70 -28.88
C HIS A 971 -11.84 0.01 -27.77
N LEU A 972 -10.54 -0.24 -27.99
CA LEU A 972 -9.68 -1.02 -27.08
C LEU A 972 -9.70 -0.55 -25.61
N GLN A 973 -9.84 0.75 -25.33
CA GLN A 973 -9.87 1.26 -23.94
C GLN A 973 -11.21 1.03 -23.21
N ASN A 974 -12.30 0.85 -23.96
CA ASN A 974 -13.67 0.65 -23.44
C ASN A 974 -14.09 -0.82 -23.48
N THR A 975 -13.29 -1.66 -24.14
CA THR A 975 -13.41 -3.10 -24.12
C THR A 975 -12.42 -3.67 -23.11
N LEU A 976 -12.93 -4.38 -22.12
CA LEU A 976 -12.13 -5.11 -21.15
C LEU A 976 -12.09 -6.58 -21.53
N VAL A 977 -10.92 -7.20 -21.46
CA VAL A 977 -10.74 -8.64 -21.59
C VAL A 977 -10.98 -9.25 -20.23
N ARG A 978 -11.94 -10.19 -20.15
CA ARG A 978 -12.16 -11.01 -18.96
C ARG A 978 -11.24 -12.21 -19.02
N ALA A 979 -10.50 -12.44 -17.95
CA ALA A 979 -9.54 -13.52 -17.88
C ALA A 979 -9.64 -14.22 -16.52
N LYS A 980 -9.20 -15.49 -16.51
CA LYS A 980 -9.04 -16.30 -15.32
C LYS A 980 -7.67 -16.96 -15.34
N THR A 981 -7.01 -17.03 -14.19
CA THR A 981 -5.76 -17.78 -14.06
C THR A 981 -6.07 -19.23 -13.73
N SER A 982 -5.42 -20.17 -14.42
CA SER A 982 -5.48 -21.61 -14.16
C SER A 982 -4.07 -22.20 -14.02
N ASN A 983 -3.98 -23.49 -13.71
CA ASN A 983 -2.69 -24.18 -13.52
C ASN A 983 -1.85 -24.26 -14.80
N ILE A 984 -2.46 -24.07 -15.98
CA ILE A 984 -1.81 -24.16 -17.30
C ILE A 984 -1.60 -22.80 -17.96
N GLY A 985 -2.02 -21.70 -17.33
CA GLY A 985 -1.81 -20.35 -17.86
C GLY A 985 -3.00 -19.42 -17.59
N VAL A 986 -3.23 -18.49 -18.51
CA VAL A 986 -4.35 -17.54 -18.43
C VAL A 986 -5.38 -17.85 -19.51
N GLU A 987 -6.64 -17.93 -19.10
CA GLU A 987 -7.75 -18.31 -19.96
C GLU A 987 -8.63 -17.10 -20.29
N TYR A 988 -9.06 -17.02 -21.55
CA TYR A 988 -9.99 -15.99 -22.03
C TYR A 988 -11.44 -16.36 -21.69
N MET A 989 -12.12 -15.50 -20.94
CA MET A 989 -13.49 -15.72 -20.46
C MET A 989 -14.55 -14.88 -21.19
N GLY A 990 -14.11 -14.04 -22.13
CA GLY A 990 -14.97 -13.12 -22.89
C GLY A 990 -14.58 -11.66 -22.70
N ILE A 991 -15.51 -10.74 -22.96
CA ILE A 991 -15.28 -9.30 -22.80
C ILE A 991 -16.24 -8.65 -21.78
N ALA A 992 -15.85 -7.50 -21.26
CA ALA A 992 -16.75 -6.58 -20.57
C ALA A 992 -16.71 -5.19 -21.22
N LEU A 993 -17.88 -4.59 -21.44
CA LEU A 993 -18.01 -3.26 -22.04
C LEU A 993 -18.20 -2.20 -20.94
N ARG A 994 -17.55 -1.05 -21.10
CA ARG A 994 -17.62 0.10 -20.19
C ARG A 994 -17.59 1.44 -20.92
N ASP A 995 -17.86 2.52 -20.18
CA ASP A 995 -17.76 3.92 -20.64
C ASP A 995 -18.75 4.27 -21.76
N PHE A 996 -20.02 4.39 -21.38
CA PHE A 996 -21.09 4.69 -22.32
C PHE A 996 -21.26 6.19 -22.60
N SER A 997 -20.31 7.03 -22.16
CA SER A 997 -20.41 8.48 -22.35
C SER A 997 -20.30 8.93 -23.81
N GLY A 998 -19.76 8.09 -24.69
CA GLY A 998 -19.57 8.38 -26.11
C GLY A 998 -20.45 7.58 -27.06
N ILE A 999 -21.44 6.81 -26.57
CA ILE A 999 -22.36 6.05 -27.44
C ILE A 999 -23.11 6.97 -28.43
N ARG A 1000 -23.62 6.37 -29.50
CA ARG A 1000 -24.58 7.01 -30.41
C ARG A 1000 -25.86 6.21 -30.49
N ILE A 1001 -26.98 6.88 -30.34
CA ILE A 1001 -28.32 6.32 -30.40
C ILE A 1001 -29.03 6.93 -31.61
N LEU A 1002 -29.42 6.09 -32.56
CA LEU A 1002 -30.24 6.48 -33.70
C LEU A 1002 -31.70 6.58 -33.24
N ARG A 1003 -32.24 7.81 -33.18
CA ARG A 1003 -33.55 8.09 -32.57
C ARG A 1003 -34.66 7.18 -33.10
N SER A 1004 -34.78 7.09 -34.42
CA SER A 1004 -35.87 6.36 -35.08
C SER A 1004 -35.98 4.89 -34.68
N ARG A 1005 -34.85 4.22 -34.42
CA ARG A 1005 -34.84 2.82 -33.95
C ARG A 1005 -35.01 2.72 -32.44
N TRP A 1006 -34.41 3.65 -31.70
CA TRP A 1006 -34.52 3.68 -30.25
C TRP A 1006 -35.97 3.87 -29.81
N GLU A 1007 -36.66 4.87 -30.35
CA GLU A 1007 -38.05 5.16 -29.99
C GLU A 1007 -39.00 4.01 -30.37
N ALA A 1008 -38.67 3.24 -31.42
CA ALA A 1008 -39.42 2.05 -31.81
C ALA A 1008 -39.26 0.88 -30.83
N CYS A 1009 -38.14 0.78 -30.11
CA CYS A 1009 -37.81 -0.38 -29.27
C CYS A 1009 -37.84 -0.08 -27.77
N VAL A 1010 -37.61 1.17 -27.36
CA VAL A 1010 -37.46 1.62 -25.97
C VAL A 1010 -38.23 2.93 -25.75
N PRO A 1011 -39.56 2.96 -25.99
CA PRO A 1011 -40.34 4.20 -26.01
C PRO A 1011 -40.43 4.89 -24.64
N ASP A 1012 -40.30 4.13 -23.55
CA ASP A 1012 -40.51 4.63 -22.18
C ASP A 1012 -39.26 5.29 -21.56
N VAL A 1013 -38.10 5.24 -22.23
CA VAL A 1013 -36.86 5.83 -21.73
C VAL A 1013 -36.63 7.18 -22.39
N ALA A 1014 -36.97 8.26 -21.66
CA ALA A 1014 -36.76 9.62 -22.13
C ALA A 1014 -35.26 9.96 -22.29
N LEU A 1015 -34.85 10.20 -23.54
CA LEU A 1015 -33.51 10.68 -23.86
C LEU A 1015 -33.40 12.19 -23.60
N ARG A 1016 -32.25 12.63 -23.08
CA ARG A 1016 -32.01 14.07 -22.85
C ARG A 1016 -31.99 14.85 -24.18
N PRO A 1017 -32.81 15.90 -24.36
CA PRO A 1017 -33.00 16.57 -25.67
C PRO A 1017 -31.74 17.15 -26.31
N GLN A 1018 -30.72 17.50 -25.51
CA GLN A 1018 -29.46 18.11 -25.96
C GLN A 1018 -28.25 17.17 -25.81
N ALA A 1019 -28.46 15.91 -25.45
CA ALA A 1019 -27.36 14.98 -25.32
C ALA A 1019 -26.78 14.65 -26.69
N VAL A 1020 -25.47 14.89 -26.86
CA VAL A 1020 -24.64 14.53 -28.03
C VAL A 1020 -24.75 13.03 -28.38
N THR A 1021 -25.31 12.24 -27.47
CA THR A 1021 -25.58 10.81 -27.57
C THR A 1021 -26.62 10.46 -28.63
N VAL A 1022 -27.59 11.33 -28.94
CA VAL A 1022 -28.68 11.01 -29.88
C VAL A 1022 -28.42 11.66 -31.24
N THR A 1023 -28.65 10.93 -32.33
CA THR A 1023 -28.45 11.42 -33.69
C THR A 1023 -29.59 10.99 -34.61
N GLU A 1024 -29.95 11.86 -35.55
CA GLU A 1024 -30.79 11.52 -36.71
C GLU A 1024 -29.93 11.11 -37.91
N ASN A 1025 -28.62 11.40 -37.86
CA ASN A 1025 -27.71 11.13 -38.96
C ASN A 1025 -27.27 9.67 -38.92
N VAL A 1026 -27.87 8.88 -39.81
CA VAL A 1026 -27.59 7.45 -39.98
C VAL A 1026 -26.12 7.19 -40.35
N GLU A 1027 -25.49 8.07 -41.14
CA GLU A 1027 -24.10 7.90 -41.55
C GLU A 1027 -23.12 8.16 -40.39
N ASP A 1028 -23.37 9.17 -39.56
CA ASP A 1028 -22.60 9.40 -38.32
C ASP A 1028 -22.75 8.21 -37.35
N PHE A 1029 -23.97 7.73 -37.17
CA PHE A 1029 -24.27 6.54 -36.37
C PHE A 1029 -23.49 5.31 -36.83
N ARG A 1030 -23.56 4.98 -38.14
CA ARG A 1030 -22.86 3.84 -38.75
C ARG A 1030 -21.35 4.00 -38.64
N SER A 1031 -20.83 5.17 -39.02
CA SER A 1031 -19.39 5.46 -38.99
C SER A 1031 -18.83 5.28 -37.59
N LYS A 1032 -19.50 5.84 -36.57
CA LYS A 1032 -19.00 5.79 -35.21
C LYS A 1032 -19.02 4.37 -34.61
N GLY A 1033 -20.10 3.62 -34.82
CA GLY A 1033 -20.21 2.24 -34.32
C GLY A 1033 -19.21 1.29 -34.99
N VAL A 1034 -19.17 1.30 -36.33
CA VAL A 1034 -18.27 0.42 -37.10
C VAL A 1034 -16.80 0.80 -36.87
N TYR A 1035 -16.47 2.10 -36.85
CA TYR A 1035 -15.11 2.55 -36.57
C TYR A 1035 -14.62 2.05 -35.20
N ALA A 1036 -15.43 2.14 -34.15
CA ALA A 1036 -15.02 1.76 -32.81
C ALA A 1036 -14.68 0.27 -32.69
N ALA A 1037 -15.48 -0.61 -33.29
CA ALA A 1037 -15.27 -2.06 -33.24
C ALA A 1037 -14.21 -2.57 -34.23
N ILE A 1038 -14.07 -1.95 -35.40
CA ILE A 1038 -13.13 -2.39 -36.43
C ILE A 1038 -11.78 -1.68 -36.28
N SER A 1039 -11.69 -0.39 -36.65
CA SER A 1039 -10.42 0.37 -36.61
C SER A 1039 -9.95 0.68 -35.19
N GLY A 1040 -10.88 0.94 -34.27
CA GLY A 1040 -10.62 1.26 -32.88
C GLY A 1040 -10.35 0.04 -31.99
N ASN A 1041 -10.58 -1.18 -32.50
CA ASN A 1041 -10.43 -2.42 -31.74
C ASN A 1041 -9.75 -3.54 -32.55
N LEU A 1042 -10.47 -4.23 -33.43
CA LEU A 1042 -9.96 -5.43 -34.13
C LEU A 1042 -8.69 -5.16 -34.93
N ASP A 1043 -8.54 -3.99 -35.55
CA ASP A 1043 -7.32 -3.61 -36.29
C ASP A 1043 -6.07 -3.68 -35.41
N GLY A 1044 -6.15 -3.19 -34.18
CA GLY A 1044 -5.03 -3.25 -33.24
C GLY A 1044 -4.68 -4.68 -32.82
N ILE A 1045 -5.70 -5.53 -32.67
CA ILE A 1045 -5.53 -6.95 -32.28
C ILE A 1045 -4.96 -7.77 -33.45
N VAL A 1046 -5.52 -7.60 -34.65
CA VAL A 1046 -5.05 -8.30 -35.87
C VAL A 1046 -3.59 -7.95 -36.18
N LYS A 1047 -3.21 -6.68 -36.05
CA LYS A 1047 -1.81 -6.24 -36.21
C LYS A 1047 -0.88 -6.88 -35.18
N GLU A 1048 -1.31 -6.96 -33.92
CA GLU A 1048 -0.52 -7.58 -32.88
C GLU A 1048 -0.38 -9.10 -33.10
N LEU A 1049 -1.46 -9.79 -33.51
CA LEU A 1049 -1.42 -11.22 -33.89
C LEU A 1049 -0.48 -11.46 -35.07
N ALA A 1050 -0.61 -10.67 -36.14
CA ALA A 1050 0.25 -10.74 -37.31
C ALA A 1050 1.73 -10.58 -36.94
N LYS A 1051 2.03 -9.65 -36.04
CA LYS A 1051 3.38 -9.44 -35.50
C LYS A 1051 3.86 -10.64 -34.69
N ILE A 1052 3.06 -11.13 -33.74
CA ILE A 1052 3.43 -12.26 -32.85
C ILE A 1052 3.69 -13.54 -33.65
N THR A 1053 2.81 -13.86 -34.60
CA THR A 1053 2.91 -15.11 -35.37
C THR A 1053 3.69 -14.97 -36.68
N SER A 1054 4.30 -13.81 -36.93
CA SER A 1054 4.99 -13.49 -38.19
C SER A 1054 4.15 -13.82 -39.44
N THR A 1055 2.84 -13.56 -39.38
CA THR A 1055 1.85 -13.89 -40.42
C THR A 1055 1.23 -12.62 -40.98
N SER A 1056 0.68 -12.66 -42.21
CA SER A 1056 0.02 -11.47 -42.80
C SER A 1056 -1.26 -11.07 -42.06
N GLU A 1057 -1.51 -9.76 -41.90
CA GLU A 1057 -2.78 -9.25 -41.38
C GLU A 1057 -4.00 -9.76 -42.17
N LYS A 1058 -3.83 -9.93 -43.49
CA LYS A 1058 -4.88 -10.42 -44.39
C LYS A 1058 -5.40 -11.80 -43.98
N TYR A 1059 -4.54 -12.68 -43.47
CA TYR A 1059 -4.93 -14.00 -42.97
C TYR A 1059 -5.92 -13.87 -41.80
N TYR A 1060 -5.58 -13.07 -40.79
CA TYR A 1060 -6.43 -12.85 -39.62
C TYR A 1060 -7.72 -12.07 -39.96
N TRP A 1061 -7.66 -11.10 -40.87
CA TRP A 1061 -8.86 -10.44 -41.35
C TRP A 1061 -9.83 -11.39 -42.06
N ASN A 1062 -9.36 -12.44 -42.74
CA ASN A 1062 -10.25 -13.45 -43.32
C ASN A 1062 -11.00 -14.25 -42.23
N ILE A 1063 -10.38 -14.50 -41.08
CA ILE A 1063 -11.04 -15.13 -39.92
C ILE A 1063 -12.13 -14.21 -39.38
N VAL A 1064 -11.85 -12.91 -39.23
CA VAL A 1064 -12.86 -11.93 -38.81
C VAL A 1064 -14.02 -11.87 -39.82
N LYS A 1065 -13.75 -11.98 -41.13
CA LYS A 1065 -14.79 -12.07 -42.17
C LYS A 1065 -15.64 -13.32 -42.05
N GLU A 1066 -15.06 -14.47 -41.70
CA GLU A 1066 -15.79 -15.71 -41.45
C GLU A 1066 -16.78 -15.52 -40.30
N VAL A 1067 -16.31 -14.99 -39.17
CA VAL A 1067 -17.17 -14.67 -38.01
C VAL A 1067 -18.30 -13.71 -38.41
N LEU A 1068 -17.98 -12.64 -39.14
CA LEU A 1068 -18.98 -11.70 -39.62
C LEU A 1068 -19.99 -12.37 -40.57
N GLY A 1069 -19.53 -13.23 -41.47
CA GLY A 1069 -20.40 -13.99 -42.38
C GLY A 1069 -21.41 -14.85 -41.63
N ASN A 1070 -20.95 -15.57 -40.61
CA ASN A 1070 -21.79 -16.40 -39.75
C ASN A 1070 -22.81 -15.55 -38.98
N LEU A 1071 -22.40 -14.38 -38.45
CA LEU A 1071 -23.31 -13.44 -37.81
C LEU A 1071 -24.36 -12.91 -38.79
N CYS A 1072 -23.97 -12.53 -39.99
CA CYS A 1072 -24.89 -12.05 -41.02
C CYS A 1072 -25.90 -13.13 -41.44
N GLN A 1073 -25.47 -14.39 -41.51
CA GLN A 1073 -26.36 -15.52 -41.78
C GLN A 1073 -27.34 -15.75 -40.63
N PHE A 1074 -26.86 -15.75 -39.38
CA PHE A 1074 -27.69 -15.96 -38.19
C PHE A 1074 -28.76 -14.88 -38.01
N TRP A 1075 -28.39 -13.61 -38.20
CA TRP A 1075 -29.31 -12.46 -38.08
C TRP A 1075 -30.10 -12.17 -39.36
N GLY A 1076 -30.02 -13.04 -40.38
CA GLY A 1076 -30.67 -12.87 -41.68
C GLY A 1076 -32.13 -12.42 -41.55
N GLY A 1077 -32.51 -11.39 -42.31
CA GLY A 1077 -33.85 -10.78 -42.26
C GLY A 1077 -34.09 -9.77 -41.13
N LYS A 1078 -33.23 -9.70 -40.10
CA LYS A 1078 -33.27 -8.67 -39.05
C LYS A 1078 -32.24 -7.55 -39.24
N ILE A 1079 -31.32 -7.70 -40.19
CA ILE A 1079 -30.28 -6.70 -40.49
C ILE A 1079 -30.84 -5.65 -41.45
N PRO A 1080 -30.81 -4.35 -41.10
CA PRO A 1080 -31.16 -3.28 -42.03
C PRO A 1080 -30.23 -3.27 -43.25
N GLU A 1081 -30.78 -3.30 -44.47
CA GLU A 1081 -30.03 -3.42 -45.73
C GLU A 1081 -28.93 -2.36 -45.89
N GLY A 1082 -29.24 -1.11 -45.53
CA GLY A 1082 -28.27 -0.02 -45.60
C GLY A 1082 -27.12 -0.14 -44.58
N ASP A 1083 -27.32 -0.83 -43.45
CA ASP A 1083 -26.26 -1.03 -42.45
C ASP A 1083 -25.29 -2.12 -42.90
N LEU A 1084 -25.82 -3.21 -43.47
CA LEU A 1084 -25.00 -4.28 -44.06
C LEU A 1084 -24.17 -3.75 -45.24
N SER A 1085 -24.81 -2.97 -46.12
CA SER A 1085 -24.15 -2.36 -47.27
C SER A 1085 -23.02 -1.42 -46.85
N PHE A 1086 -23.22 -0.65 -45.79
CA PHE A 1086 -22.19 0.22 -45.22
C PHE A 1086 -21.03 -0.59 -44.61
N LEU A 1087 -21.32 -1.67 -43.87
CA LEU A 1087 -20.29 -2.49 -43.23
C LEU A 1087 -19.37 -3.19 -44.26
N LEU A 1088 -19.93 -3.56 -45.43
CA LEU A 1088 -19.23 -4.28 -46.49
C LEU A 1088 -18.68 -3.37 -47.60
N SER A 1089 -18.77 -2.05 -47.45
CA SER A 1089 -18.27 -1.09 -48.44
C SER A 1089 -16.77 -1.30 -48.73
N PRO A 1090 -16.27 -0.99 -49.94
CA PRO A 1090 -14.83 -1.13 -50.26
C PRO A 1090 -13.90 -0.26 -49.40
N ALA A 1091 -14.43 0.82 -48.84
CA ALA A 1091 -13.69 1.78 -48.05
C ALA A 1091 -14.49 2.24 -46.82
N MET A 1092 -13.80 2.62 -45.76
CA MET A 1092 -14.39 3.05 -44.50
C MET A 1092 -13.76 4.37 -44.01
N ALA A 1093 -14.50 5.10 -43.17
CA ALA A 1093 -13.99 6.32 -42.54
C ALA A 1093 -13.05 5.99 -41.37
N GLN A 1094 -11.89 6.64 -41.34
CA GLN A 1094 -10.92 6.59 -40.24
C GLN A 1094 -10.64 8.01 -39.74
N LYS A 1095 -10.53 8.21 -38.42
CA LYS A 1095 -10.19 9.51 -37.85
C LYS A 1095 -8.80 9.98 -38.30
N SER A 1096 -8.71 11.26 -38.70
CA SER A 1096 -7.53 11.96 -39.19
C SER A 1096 -6.84 12.68 -38.02
N PHE A 1097 -6.18 11.94 -37.13
CA PHE A 1097 -5.66 12.48 -35.87
C PHE A 1097 -4.58 13.54 -36.05
N LEU A 1098 -3.74 13.43 -37.08
CA LEU A 1098 -2.71 14.44 -37.35
C LEU A 1098 -3.36 15.75 -37.83
N ARG A 1099 -4.36 15.67 -38.71
CA ARG A 1099 -5.16 16.82 -39.15
C ARG A 1099 -5.89 17.49 -37.99
N MET A 1100 -6.50 16.68 -37.11
CA MET A 1100 -7.16 17.18 -35.90
C MET A 1100 -6.16 17.86 -34.94
N ALA A 1101 -4.92 17.38 -34.86
CA ALA A 1101 -3.88 18.02 -34.06
C ALA A 1101 -3.42 19.36 -34.67
N LEU A 1102 -3.32 19.45 -36.00
CA LEU A 1102 -2.91 20.66 -36.74
C LEU A 1102 -4.01 21.75 -36.77
N ASP A 1103 -5.27 21.36 -36.79
CA ASP A 1103 -6.43 22.27 -36.79
C ASP A 1103 -7.49 21.82 -35.77
N PRO A 1104 -7.24 22.01 -34.47
CA PRO A 1104 -8.13 21.55 -33.40
C PRO A 1104 -9.50 22.28 -33.39
N SER A 1105 -9.67 23.34 -34.19
CA SER A 1105 -10.90 24.11 -34.27
C SER A 1105 -12.01 23.41 -35.08
N LYS A 1106 -11.65 22.50 -35.99
CA LYS A 1106 -12.58 21.83 -36.90
C LYS A 1106 -13.27 20.59 -36.34
N GLY A 1107 -12.97 20.19 -35.11
CA GLY A 1107 -13.57 19.01 -34.48
C GLY A 1107 -13.08 17.68 -35.06
N ASP A 1108 -13.93 16.65 -35.00
CA ASP A 1108 -13.63 15.32 -35.56
C ASP A 1108 -13.48 15.39 -37.09
N SER A 1109 -12.33 14.95 -37.60
CA SER A 1109 -12.06 14.86 -39.04
C SER A 1109 -11.79 13.42 -39.45
N TYR A 1110 -12.24 13.03 -40.64
CA TYR A 1110 -12.13 11.68 -41.16
C TYR A 1110 -11.46 11.66 -42.53
N ILE A 1111 -10.74 10.58 -42.82
CA ILE A 1111 -10.22 10.20 -44.12
C ILE A 1111 -10.81 8.86 -44.54
N THR A 1112 -10.78 8.57 -45.84
CA THR A 1112 -11.23 7.29 -46.38
C THR A 1112 -10.05 6.33 -46.46
N VAL A 1113 -10.19 5.14 -45.88
CA VAL A 1113 -9.18 4.06 -45.91
C VAL A 1113 -9.80 2.77 -46.45
N PRO A 1114 -9.00 1.82 -47.01
CA PRO A 1114 -9.51 0.53 -47.44
C PRO A 1114 -10.19 -0.22 -46.29
N ASN A 1115 -11.38 -0.76 -46.54
CA ASN A 1115 -12.11 -1.56 -45.55
C ASN A 1115 -11.58 -2.99 -45.56
N PRO A 1116 -10.97 -3.50 -44.47
CA PRO A 1116 -10.45 -4.86 -44.43
C PRO A 1116 -11.56 -5.91 -44.55
N LEU A 1117 -12.83 -5.56 -44.24
CA LEU A 1117 -13.99 -6.46 -44.31
C LEU A 1117 -14.64 -6.55 -45.69
N ALA A 1118 -14.24 -5.70 -46.65
CA ALA A 1118 -14.85 -5.70 -47.98
C ALA A 1118 -14.79 -7.08 -48.65
N ARG A 1119 -15.90 -7.50 -49.28
CA ARG A 1119 -15.89 -8.61 -50.24
C ARG A 1119 -15.35 -8.09 -51.57
N LYS A 1120 -14.45 -8.84 -52.22
CA LYS A 1120 -14.20 -8.64 -53.65
C LYS A 1120 -15.53 -8.90 -54.37
N VAL A 1121 -16.05 -7.90 -55.07
CA VAL A 1121 -17.22 -8.06 -55.94
C VAL A 1121 -16.83 -9.01 -57.06
N GLY A 1122 -17.17 -10.29 -56.88
CA GLY A 1122 -17.52 -11.21 -57.94
C GLY A 1122 -18.95 -11.63 -57.66
N LEU A 1123 -19.91 -11.07 -58.41
CA LEU A 1123 -21.27 -11.58 -58.47
C LEU A 1123 -21.19 -13.01 -59.04
N GLY A 1124 -21.31 -14.05 -58.21
CA GLY A 1124 -21.22 -15.43 -58.69
C GLY A 1124 -21.44 -16.56 -57.68
N ASP A 1125 -20.94 -16.48 -56.44
CA ASP A 1125 -20.78 -17.71 -55.64
C ASP A 1125 -21.70 -17.84 -54.41
N PHE A 1126 -22.99 -17.49 -54.53
CA PHE A 1126 -24.01 -17.86 -53.54
C PHE A 1126 -25.29 -18.42 -54.19
N GLU A 1127 -25.13 -19.16 -55.28
CA GLU A 1127 -26.14 -20.13 -55.70
C GLU A 1127 -25.51 -21.52 -55.78
N GLN A 1128 -26.21 -22.48 -55.15
CA GLN A 1128 -26.00 -23.93 -55.15
C GLN A 1128 -24.89 -24.47 -54.23
N ASN A 1129 -25.30 -24.89 -53.03
CA ASN A 1129 -25.35 -26.33 -52.72
C ASN A 1129 -26.36 -26.56 -51.58
N GLU A 1130 -27.42 -27.28 -51.92
CA GLU A 1130 -28.35 -27.96 -50.99
C GLU A 1130 -27.62 -29.01 -50.15
#